data_AF-A0A2I0TU75-F1
#
_entry.id   AF-A0A2I0TU75-F1
#
_cell.length_a   1.000
_cell.length_b   1.000
_cell.length_c   1.000
_cell.angle_alpha   90.00
_cell.angle_beta   90.00
_cell.angle_gamma   90.00
#
_symmetry.space_group_name_H-M   'P 1'
#
loop_
_entity.id
_entity.type
_entity.pdbx_description
1 polymer ?
#
loop_
_entity_poly.entity_id
_entity_poly.type
_entity_poly.pdbx_seq_one_letter_code
_entity_poly.pdbx_strand_id
1 'polypeptide(L)'
;MLEGGWVEFHVNNVPFSTEYDVIIRYEPQHPEPWQEVRVRVLRPSPVSASSPCGNTIPADDQLSTSLPSGARYVVLSQPICLERGVSYTLRLELGCATAQQDPTASVLIDSLVLVPRYSSLEMFIAGDPGSMERRETFERYRCAQPFHAAGPSPVAEPCSSLLHSLSAILHDGALREYSPVPRPMSRSGHRRSPCSLPAACLCDPQGSLSAECQPQGGQCRCKPNVMGRRCHRCFPGTFGFGPGGCRGPGSLRHFAASCYQDSQSRQVVCHCSPGYTGPRCDECAPGYYGDPLQPGGRCLPCQCHDNIDMTDPEACDRRTGHCLRCLYNTAGPQCAECQPGYYGDATRHSCRRCSCNTLGTDPSTCGPQQCQCDRRSGQCHCLPYVEGQNCDRCSPNFWNLGSGQGCQPCSCHPQYSLTPACNQFTGQCSCRPGFGGRTCADCQEHHWGDPRQQCRACDCDPRGVASTQCDRSSGHCDCRPGISGVRCDQCARGFSGAFPACQPCHPCFGDWDRVVQDLAARTRALAQRASLLQHTGAAGVFEGTFRRLEESLATVRNVVATRNATAATAAHLTHTTEGLRQQIGEATERLTRLEGELTAAQDANFNASHVLSAVDRGARAFNHSLQDLEQRLDALKTSNFLGAYDSIRQSHGESREAERRADTSTRAVPSPVSTSAATRHRTEQLLASRRDDFNRQNAASQEGADPESIEVVASRVLELSLPAAPAQIHRLAEEIKARVRSLASVDAILEQTAGDVRQAGQLLQDAQRARSRAEGVRGTAEAVQQALEEARRAQGMAEQALHHAASDIQHSERALGTMQEQTANAEQWLAGARGRIGVLDGQTDALKVKRANNSLAATRAQEAASAARDRASEAKQVLEGPLRDRYRTAQELVQHRAQGARQAGSRAQQLRDEAAGLLRDAQGKLQRLRALEEAYERNERVLDAKAAQLGGLEARMREVLATINQQVQIYNTCQ
;
A
#
# COMPACT_ATOMS: atom_id res chain seq x y z
N MET A 1 -59.57 -56.99 18.26
CA MET A 1 -60.69 -57.54 17.48
C MET A 1 -61.89 -56.62 17.64
N LEU A 2 -62.69 -56.47 16.59
CA LEU A 2 -63.88 -55.61 16.55
C LEU A 2 -65.15 -56.44 16.84
N GLU A 3 -66.27 -55.75 17.09
CA GLU A 3 -67.60 -56.35 17.24
C GLU A 3 -67.96 -57.24 16.03
N GLY A 4 -68.47 -58.44 16.29
CA GLY A 4 -68.75 -59.45 15.27
C GLY A 4 -67.53 -60.23 14.76
N GLY A 5 -66.32 -59.87 15.19
CA GLY A 5 -65.09 -60.59 14.87
C GLY A 5 -64.95 -61.92 15.63
N TRP A 6 -64.15 -62.85 15.09
CA TRP A 6 -63.82 -64.11 15.76
C TRP A 6 -62.33 -64.46 15.62
N VAL A 7 -61.84 -65.29 16.53
CA VAL A 7 -60.51 -65.91 16.49
C VAL A 7 -60.64 -67.41 16.74
N GLU A 8 -59.83 -68.21 16.04
CA GLU A 8 -59.81 -69.66 16.17
C GLU A 8 -58.48 -70.11 16.79
N PHE A 9 -58.56 -70.88 17.87
CA PHE A 9 -57.41 -71.47 18.56
C PHE A 9 -57.36 -72.96 18.25
N HIS A 10 -56.29 -73.42 17.59
CA HIS A 10 -56.08 -74.84 17.32
C HIS A 10 -55.32 -75.48 18.48
N VAL A 11 -55.94 -76.45 19.15
CA VAL A 11 -55.42 -77.12 20.34
C VAL A 11 -55.21 -78.60 20.01
N ASN A 12 -53.96 -79.04 19.91
CA ASN A 12 -53.60 -80.41 19.49
C ASN A 12 -52.72 -81.17 20.48
N ASN A 13 -52.41 -80.56 21.62
CA ASN A 13 -51.42 -81.03 22.59
C ASN A 13 -51.99 -81.09 24.02
N VAL A 14 -53.26 -81.49 24.16
CA VAL A 14 -53.91 -81.71 25.45
C VAL A 14 -53.16 -82.81 26.22
N PRO A 15 -52.63 -82.52 27.42
CA PRO A 15 -51.73 -83.45 28.11
C PRO A 15 -52.46 -84.62 28.79
N PHE A 16 -53.70 -84.41 29.23
CA PHE A 16 -54.46 -85.38 30.01
C PHE A 16 -55.95 -85.29 29.66
N SER A 17 -56.67 -86.42 29.65
CA SER A 17 -58.10 -86.41 29.35
C SER A 17 -58.90 -86.03 30.60
N THR A 18 -59.39 -84.78 30.70
CA THR A 18 -60.13 -84.28 31.86
C THR A 18 -60.91 -82.99 31.53
N GLU A 19 -61.58 -82.42 32.52
CA GLU A 19 -62.20 -81.10 32.46
C GLU A 19 -61.16 -79.98 32.57
N TYR A 20 -61.28 -78.96 31.74
CA TYR A 20 -60.42 -77.79 31.70
C TYR A 20 -61.25 -76.52 31.91
N ASP A 21 -60.83 -75.68 32.85
CA ASP A 21 -61.33 -74.31 32.97
C ASP A 21 -60.74 -73.47 31.82
N VAL A 22 -61.61 -72.77 31.11
CA VAL A 22 -61.24 -71.89 30.00
C VAL A 22 -61.07 -70.47 30.51
N ILE A 23 -59.91 -69.88 30.25
CA ILE A 23 -59.59 -68.52 30.68
C ILE A 23 -59.28 -67.68 29.46
N ILE A 24 -60.00 -66.58 29.30
CA ILE A 24 -59.75 -65.59 28.24
C ILE A 24 -58.93 -64.47 28.86
N ARG A 25 -57.72 -64.22 28.37
CA ARG A 25 -56.89 -63.06 28.72
C ARG A 25 -57.05 -61.98 27.68
N TYR A 26 -57.33 -60.76 28.13
CA TYR A 26 -57.66 -59.66 27.24
C TYR A 26 -57.29 -58.30 27.85
N GLU A 27 -57.18 -57.30 26.99
CA GLU A 27 -57.00 -55.91 27.37
C GLU A 27 -58.19 -55.07 26.85
N PRO A 28 -59.02 -54.52 27.75
CA PRO A 28 -60.18 -53.73 27.37
C PRO A 28 -59.71 -52.39 26.77
N GLN A 29 -60.24 -52.05 25.60
CA GLN A 29 -60.03 -50.73 24.96
C GLN A 29 -61.23 -49.80 25.11
N HIS A 30 -62.32 -50.31 25.69
CA HIS A 30 -63.60 -49.63 25.87
C HIS A 30 -63.94 -49.53 27.37
N PRO A 31 -64.53 -48.42 27.85
CA PRO A 31 -64.84 -48.22 29.27
C PRO A 31 -65.95 -49.14 29.81
N GLU A 32 -66.91 -49.50 28.97
CA GLU A 32 -68.00 -50.43 29.32
C GLU A 32 -67.62 -51.90 29.12
N PRO A 33 -68.18 -52.83 29.92
CA PRO A 33 -67.93 -54.27 29.76
C PRO A 33 -68.55 -54.81 28.47
N TRP A 34 -67.86 -55.74 27.80
CA TRP A 34 -68.44 -56.47 26.68
C TRP A 34 -69.53 -57.42 27.20
N GLN A 35 -70.74 -57.31 26.66
CA GLN A 35 -71.89 -58.04 27.18
C GLN A 35 -71.92 -59.50 26.74
N GLU A 36 -71.53 -59.78 25.50
CA GLU A 36 -71.61 -61.13 24.94
C GLU A 36 -70.30 -61.56 24.26
N VAL A 37 -69.68 -62.61 24.80
CA VAL A 37 -68.57 -63.33 24.16
C VAL A 37 -68.90 -64.81 24.14
N ARG A 38 -68.87 -65.41 22.95
CA ARG A 38 -69.20 -66.83 22.74
C ARG A 38 -67.94 -67.64 22.45
N VAL A 39 -67.74 -68.75 23.15
CA VAL A 39 -66.67 -69.72 22.89
C VAL A 39 -67.30 -71.02 22.44
N ARG A 40 -66.92 -71.52 21.26
CA ARG A 40 -67.39 -72.78 20.69
C ARG A 40 -66.25 -73.78 20.55
N VAL A 41 -66.45 -74.98 21.06
CA VAL A 41 -65.51 -76.09 20.87
C VAL A 41 -65.90 -76.87 19.63
N LEU A 42 -65.05 -76.87 18.61
CA LEU A 42 -65.23 -77.68 17.40
C LEU A 42 -64.44 -78.98 17.55
N ARG A 43 -65.18 -80.07 17.78
CA ARG A 43 -64.61 -81.43 17.90
C ARG A 43 -64.46 -82.06 16.50
N PRO A 44 -63.39 -82.84 16.25
CA PRO A 44 -63.18 -83.49 14.96
C PRO A 44 -64.11 -84.70 14.74
N SER A 45 -64.60 -85.31 15.82
CA SER A 45 -65.53 -86.44 15.82
C SER A 45 -66.39 -86.44 17.09
N PRO A 46 -67.53 -87.16 17.11
CA PRO A 46 -68.31 -87.38 18.33
C PRO A 46 -67.46 -88.05 19.43
N VAL A 47 -67.76 -87.76 20.69
CA VAL A 47 -67.03 -88.30 21.85
C VAL A 47 -67.45 -89.75 22.09
N SER A 48 -66.48 -90.64 22.33
CA SER A 48 -66.76 -92.04 22.66
C SER A 48 -67.38 -92.17 24.04
N ALA A 49 -68.42 -93.01 24.19
CA ALA A 49 -69.01 -93.33 25.50
C ALA A 49 -68.02 -94.00 26.48
N SER A 50 -66.91 -94.57 25.98
CA SER A 50 -65.83 -95.16 26.79
C SER A 50 -64.77 -94.15 27.26
N SER A 51 -64.85 -92.91 26.80
CA SER A 51 -63.92 -91.84 27.15
C SER A 51 -64.29 -91.20 28.49
N PRO A 52 -63.33 -90.65 29.27
CA PRO A 52 -63.62 -89.78 30.40
C PRO A 52 -64.55 -88.60 30.06
N CYS A 53 -64.60 -88.18 28.79
CA CYS A 53 -65.50 -87.13 28.29
C CYS A 53 -66.81 -87.66 27.70
N GLY A 54 -67.15 -88.95 27.86
CA GLY A 54 -68.29 -89.60 27.20
C GLY A 54 -69.68 -89.01 27.51
N ASN A 55 -69.79 -88.21 28.56
CA ASN A 55 -71.03 -87.52 28.96
C ASN A 55 -71.22 -86.14 28.31
N THR A 56 -70.27 -85.66 27.50
CA THR A 56 -70.35 -84.34 26.87
C THR A 56 -71.45 -84.29 25.81
N ILE A 57 -72.36 -83.32 25.94
CA ILE A 57 -73.42 -83.04 24.96
C ILE A 57 -73.09 -81.78 24.14
N PRO A 58 -73.70 -81.58 22.94
CA PRO A 58 -73.40 -80.42 22.10
C PRO A 58 -73.64 -79.04 22.74
N ALA A 59 -74.47 -78.97 23.80
CA ALA A 59 -74.69 -77.74 24.56
C ALA A 59 -73.47 -77.37 25.43
N ASP A 60 -72.72 -78.35 25.93
CA ASP A 60 -71.53 -78.14 26.77
C ASP A 60 -70.36 -77.53 25.98
N ASP A 61 -70.37 -77.69 24.65
CA ASP A 61 -69.38 -77.12 23.74
C ASP A 61 -69.69 -75.67 23.33
N GLN A 62 -70.80 -75.08 23.81
CA GLN A 62 -71.19 -73.70 23.55
C GLN A 62 -71.22 -72.89 24.85
N LEU A 63 -70.19 -72.08 25.05
CA LEU A 63 -70.02 -71.28 26.26
C LEU A 63 -70.25 -69.81 25.96
N SER A 64 -70.79 -69.08 26.92
CA SER A 64 -70.94 -67.63 26.83
C SER A 64 -70.46 -66.95 28.11
N THR A 65 -69.92 -65.75 27.98
CA THR A 65 -69.45 -64.93 29.10
C THR A 65 -69.47 -63.44 28.74
N SER A 66 -69.18 -62.59 29.72
CA SER A 66 -68.98 -61.14 29.55
C SER A 66 -67.52 -60.78 29.89
N LEU A 67 -67.00 -59.69 29.32
CA LEU A 67 -65.65 -59.20 29.62
C LEU A 67 -65.73 -57.88 30.40
N PRO A 68 -65.53 -57.90 31.73
CA PRO A 68 -65.49 -56.69 32.54
C PRO A 68 -64.37 -55.72 32.12
N SER A 69 -64.64 -54.41 32.08
CA SER A 69 -63.64 -53.39 31.74
C SER A 69 -62.53 -53.21 32.81
N GLY A 70 -62.82 -53.57 34.06
CA GLY A 70 -61.86 -53.58 35.17
C GLY A 70 -60.97 -54.82 35.27
N ALA A 71 -61.20 -55.84 34.43
CA ALA A 71 -60.44 -57.09 34.48
C ALA A 71 -59.47 -57.22 33.29
N ARG A 72 -58.52 -58.16 33.42
CA ARG A 72 -57.56 -58.53 32.36
C ARG A 72 -57.65 -60.01 31.97
N TYR A 73 -58.50 -60.75 32.68
CA TYR A 73 -58.87 -62.11 32.34
C TYR A 73 -60.27 -62.40 32.86
N VAL A 74 -60.94 -63.38 32.25
CA VAL A 74 -62.18 -63.97 32.77
C VAL A 74 -62.04 -65.50 32.73
N VAL A 75 -62.54 -66.16 33.78
CA VAL A 75 -62.66 -67.63 33.83
C VAL A 75 -64.11 -67.96 33.47
N LEU A 76 -64.31 -68.84 32.49
CA LEU A 76 -65.64 -69.27 32.10
C LEU A 76 -66.28 -70.10 33.23
N SER A 77 -67.60 -69.95 33.41
CA SER A 77 -68.34 -70.58 34.51
C SER A 77 -68.43 -72.10 34.37
N GLN A 78 -68.44 -72.61 33.14
CA GLN A 78 -68.48 -74.04 32.83
C GLN A 78 -67.16 -74.48 32.22
N PRO A 79 -66.61 -75.65 32.64
CA PRO A 79 -65.40 -76.21 32.06
C PRO A 79 -65.71 -76.93 30.75
N ILE A 80 -64.67 -77.28 30.00
CA ILE A 80 -64.76 -78.13 28.82
C ILE A 80 -63.99 -79.44 29.03
N CYS A 81 -64.57 -80.57 28.65
CA CYS A 81 -63.86 -81.84 28.69
C CYS A 81 -63.08 -82.06 27.38
N LEU A 82 -61.77 -82.24 27.48
CA LEU A 82 -60.87 -82.46 26.35
C LEU A 82 -60.08 -83.75 26.52
N GLU A 83 -59.86 -84.45 25.41
CA GLU A 83 -59.17 -85.75 25.36
C GLU A 83 -57.73 -85.61 24.87
N ARG A 84 -56.80 -86.34 25.52
CA ARG A 84 -55.40 -86.45 25.10
C ARG A 84 -55.31 -87.05 23.69
N GLY A 85 -54.51 -86.43 22.82
CA GLY A 85 -54.25 -86.91 21.45
C GLY A 85 -55.30 -86.51 20.41
N VAL A 86 -56.34 -85.78 20.79
CA VAL A 86 -57.35 -85.23 19.88
C VAL A 86 -57.05 -83.76 19.59
N SER A 87 -57.28 -83.32 18.35
CA SER A 87 -57.10 -81.92 17.92
C SER A 87 -58.43 -81.20 17.87
N TYR A 88 -58.55 -80.11 18.62
CA TYR A 88 -59.73 -79.27 18.75
C TYR A 88 -59.52 -77.89 18.11
N THR A 89 -60.59 -77.26 17.66
CA THR A 89 -60.57 -75.83 17.32
C THR A 89 -61.54 -75.08 18.25
N LEU A 90 -61.02 -74.20 19.08
CA LEU A 90 -61.83 -73.34 19.95
C LEU A 90 -62.03 -72.00 19.26
N ARG A 91 -63.26 -71.70 18.88
CA ARG A 91 -63.63 -70.42 18.25
C ARG A 91 -64.18 -69.46 19.29
N LEU A 92 -63.51 -68.34 19.49
CA LEU A 92 -63.99 -67.23 20.31
C LEU A 92 -64.57 -66.16 19.39
N GLU A 93 -65.84 -65.84 19.57
CA GLU A 93 -66.61 -64.87 18.80
C GLU A 93 -67.06 -63.73 19.72
N LEU A 94 -66.84 -62.49 19.28
CA LEU A 94 -67.28 -61.29 19.99
C LEU A 94 -68.68 -60.92 19.53
N GLY A 95 -69.65 -61.01 20.45
CA GLY A 95 -71.03 -60.55 20.26
C GLY A 95 -71.14 -59.05 20.50
N CYS A 96 -72.23 -58.58 21.13
CA CYS A 96 -72.46 -57.14 21.29
C CYS A 96 -71.61 -56.53 22.43
N ALA A 97 -70.98 -55.37 22.18
CA ALA A 97 -70.19 -54.64 23.16
C ALA A 97 -71.07 -53.82 24.13
N THR A 98 -72.18 -53.25 23.63
CA THR A 98 -73.20 -52.56 24.43
C THR A 98 -74.60 -52.98 23.94
N ALA A 99 -75.67 -52.45 24.55
CA ALA A 99 -77.04 -52.70 24.08
C ALA A 99 -77.30 -52.20 22.63
N GLN A 100 -76.39 -51.39 22.09
CA GLN A 100 -76.42 -50.85 20.72
C GLN A 100 -75.12 -51.25 19.99
N GLN A 101 -75.21 -51.62 18.71
CA GLN A 101 -74.03 -51.98 17.91
C GLN A 101 -73.07 -50.80 17.81
N ASP A 102 -71.82 -50.99 18.24
CA ASP A 102 -70.74 -50.03 18.10
C ASP A 102 -69.60 -50.68 17.30
N PRO A 103 -69.54 -50.43 15.98
CA PRO A 103 -68.50 -51.00 15.12
C PRO A 103 -67.08 -50.51 15.45
N THR A 104 -66.93 -49.50 16.32
CA THR A 104 -65.63 -49.00 16.79
C THR A 104 -65.19 -49.65 18.10
N ALA A 105 -66.09 -50.35 18.80
CA ALA A 105 -65.77 -51.08 20.02
C ALA A 105 -64.75 -52.18 19.70
N SER A 106 -63.63 -52.16 20.42
CA SER A 106 -62.56 -53.13 20.25
C SER A 106 -62.08 -53.69 21.58
N VAL A 107 -61.57 -54.92 21.52
CA VAL A 107 -60.88 -55.57 22.63
C VAL A 107 -59.65 -56.28 22.08
N LEU A 108 -58.53 -56.20 22.81
CA LEU A 108 -57.33 -56.96 22.45
C LEU A 108 -57.38 -58.29 23.17
N ILE A 109 -57.50 -59.39 22.43
CA ILE A 109 -57.39 -60.74 22.99
C ILE A 109 -55.90 -61.12 23.00
N ASP A 110 -55.35 -61.39 24.18
CA ASP A 110 -53.97 -61.83 24.35
C ASP A 110 -53.84 -63.33 24.13
N SER A 111 -54.58 -64.13 24.92
CA SER A 111 -54.49 -65.59 24.87
C SER A 111 -55.72 -66.28 25.44
N LEU A 112 -55.96 -67.53 25.01
CA LEU A 112 -56.93 -68.45 25.60
C LEU A 112 -56.15 -69.56 26.31
N VAL A 113 -56.38 -69.70 27.62
CA VAL A 113 -55.62 -70.61 28.49
C VAL A 113 -56.55 -71.72 28.98
N LEU A 114 -56.06 -72.96 28.92
CA LEU A 114 -56.75 -74.15 29.40
C LEU A 114 -56.06 -74.62 30.68
N VAL A 115 -56.76 -74.54 31.80
CA VAL A 115 -56.25 -74.98 33.11
C VAL A 115 -57.00 -76.26 33.52
N PRO A 116 -56.31 -77.39 33.75
CA PRO A 116 -56.96 -78.61 34.23
C PRO A 116 -57.70 -78.34 35.54
N ARG A 117 -58.97 -78.72 35.60
CA ARG A 117 -59.79 -78.53 36.79
C ARG A 117 -59.36 -79.51 37.87
N TYR A 118 -58.94 -79.00 39.03
CA TYR A 118 -58.43 -79.87 40.10
C TYR A 118 -59.50 -80.80 40.68
N SER A 119 -60.78 -80.37 40.66
CA SER A 119 -61.91 -81.14 41.20
C SER A 119 -62.32 -82.34 40.36
N SER A 120 -61.73 -82.57 39.18
CA SER A 120 -61.96 -83.75 38.35
C SER A 120 -60.82 -84.78 38.46
N LEU A 121 -59.82 -84.53 39.32
CA LEU A 121 -58.63 -85.37 39.43
C LEU A 121 -58.65 -86.21 40.70
N GLU A 122 -58.42 -87.51 40.56
CA GLU A 122 -58.47 -88.50 41.65
C GLU A 122 -57.62 -88.09 42.87
N MET A 123 -56.49 -87.42 42.65
CA MET A 123 -55.62 -86.94 43.75
C MET A 123 -56.31 -85.99 44.73
N PHE A 124 -57.42 -85.35 44.35
CA PHE A 124 -58.22 -84.44 45.18
C PHE A 124 -59.62 -85.00 45.54
N ILE A 125 -60.10 -86.04 44.86
CA ILE A 125 -61.49 -86.53 45.00
C ILE A 125 -61.64 -88.00 45.43
N ALA A 126 -60.53 -88.73 45.67
CA ALA A 126 -60.57 -90.14 46.04
C ALA A 126 -61.26 -90.46 47.39
N GLY A 127 -61.57 -89.46 48.21
CA GLY A 127 -62.33 -89.61 49.47
C GLY A 127 -61.52 -90.13 50.65
N ASP A 128 -60.23 -90.42 50.47
CA ASP A 128 -59.29 -90.71 51.55
C ASP A 128 -58.85 -89.45 52.32
N PRO A 129 -58.36 -89.56 53.57
CA PRO A 129 -57.89 -88.40 54.34
C PRO A 129 -56.83 -87.56 53.62
N GLY A 130 -55.95 -88.18 52.82
CA GLY A 130 -54.91 -87.49 52.08
C GLY A 130 -55.45 -86.67 50.91
N SER A 131 -56.45 -87.15 50.16
CA SER A 131 -57.08 -86.34 49.09
C SER A 131 -57.87 -85.16 49.66
N MET A 132 -58.53 -85.32 50.81
CA MET A 132 -59.22 -84.22 51.49
C MET A 132 -58.27 -83.12 51.96
N GLU A 133 -57.12 -83.47 52.58
CA GLU A 133 -56.11 -82.50 53.02
C GLU A 133 -55.48 -81.75 51.84
N ARG A 134 -55.16 -82.45 50.75
CA ARG A 134 -54.66 -81.83 49.53
C ARG A 134 -55.67 -80.85 48.94
N ARG A 135 -56.96 -81.20 48.93
CA ARG A 135 -58.04 -80.33 48.43
C ARG A 135 -58.20 -79.09 49.29
N GLU A 136 -58.28 -79.24 50.62
CA GLU A 136 -58.38 -78.10 51.55
C GLU A 136 -57.20 -77.14 51.39
N THR A 137 -55.98 -77.68 51.28
CA THR A 137 -54.77 -76.86 51.05
C THR A 137 -54.83 -76.14 49.71
N PHE A 138 -55.22 -76.83 48.63
CA PHE A 138 -55.30 -76.26 47.29
C PHE A 138 -56.29 -75.10 47.21
N GLU A 139 -57.44 -75.24 47.89
CA GLU A 139 -58.50 -74.23 47.97
C GLU A 139 -58.13 -73.08 48.92
N ARG A 140 -57.65 -73.37 50.12
CA ARG A 140 -57.27 -72.36 51.13
C ARG A 140 -56.22 -71.38 50.59
N TYR A 141 -55.21 -71.90 49.89
CA TYR A 141 -54.12 -71.08 49.34
C TYR A 141 -54.34 -70.65 47.88
N ARG A 142 -55.51 -70.96 47.29
CA ARG A 142 -55.90 -70.58 45.92
C ARG A 142 -54.85 -70.94 44.87
N CYS A 143 -54.36 -72.16 44.91
CA CYS A 143 -53.18 -72.58 44.15
C CYS A 143 -53.33 -72.48 42.61
N ALA A 144 -54.56 -72.45 42.07
CA ALA A 144 -54.82 -72.26 40.64
C ALA A 144 -54.80 -70.79 40.18
N GLN A 145 -55.12 -69.84 41.07
CA GLN A 145 -55.31 -68.43 40.73
C GLN A 145 -54.08 -67.75 40.07
N PRO A 146 -52.82 -68.03 40.48
CA PRO A 146 -51.62 -67.46 39.84
C PRO A 146 -51.51 -67.73 38.33
N PHE A 147 -52.17 -68.78 37.83
CA PHE A 147 -52.13 -69.16 36.41
C PHE A 147 -53.18 -68.46 35.55
N HIS A 148 -54.09 -67.68 36.15
CA HIS A 148 -55.14 -67.00 35.39
C HIS A 148 -54.63 -65.74 34.67
N ALA A 149 -53.70 -65.01 35.29
CA ALA A 149 -53.09 -63.81 34.71
C ALA A 149 -51.80 -64.12 33.93
N ALA A 150 -51.43 -63.25 33.00
CA ALA A 150 -50.15 -63.34 32.29
C ALA A 150 -49.00 -62.83 33.18
N GLY A 151 -47.95 -63.65 33.34
CA GLY A 151 -46.72 -63.26 34.04
C GLY A 151 -46.34 -64.18 35.22
N PRO A 152 -45.10 -64.09 35.72
CA PRO A 152 -44.66 -64.85 36.88
C PRO A 152 -45.35 -64.30 38.15
N SER A 153 -46.33 -65.03 38.65
CA SER A 153 -46.95 -64.75 39.95
C SER A 153 -46.35 -65.69 41.01
N PRO A 154 -45.93 -65.18 42.18
CA PRO A 154 -45.38 -66.02 43.23
C PRO A 154 -46.45 -67.00 43.72
N VAL A 155 -46.10 -68.28 43.73
CA VAL A 155 -46.95 -69.35 44.24
C VAL A 155 -46.63 -69.55 45.72
N ALA A 156 -47.65 -69.68 46.56
CA ALA A 156 -47.45 -69.94 47.99
C ALA A 156 -46.70 -71.26 48.19
N GLU A 157 -45.79 -71.32 49.17
CA GLU A 157 -44.96 -72.50 49.43
C GLU A 157 -45.77 -73.82 49.57
N PRO A 158 -46.94 -73.85 50.27
CA PRO A 158 -47.78 -75.05 50.34
C PRO A 158 -48.31 -75.53 48.98
N CYS A 159 -48.53 -74.61 48.04
CA CYS A 159 -49.01 -74.93 46.69
C CYS A 159 -47.91 -75.55 45.81
N SER A 160 -46.63 -75.22 46.04
CA SER A 160 -45.50 -75.66 45.21
C SER A 160 -45.43 -77.19 45.09
N SER A 161 -45.49 -77.89 46.24
CA SER A 161 -45.44 -79.35 46.30
C SER A 161 -46.64 -80.02 45.64
N LEU A 162 -47.84 -79.48 45.86
CA LEU A 162 -49.08 -79.97 45.25
C LEU A 162 -49.10 -79.78 43.74
N LEU A 163 -48.64 -78.62 43.25
CA LEU A 163 -48.56 -78.31 41.83
C LEU A 163 -47.51 -79.15 41.11
N HIS A 164 -46.38 -79.48 41.77
CA HIS A 164 -45.42 -80.45 41.24
C HIS A 164 -46.05 -81.84 41.09
N SER A 165 -46.80 -82.28 42.10
CA SER A 165 -47.46 -83.59 42.09
C SER A 165 -48.57 -83.66 41.04
N LEU A 166 -49.36 -82.60 40.93
CA LEU A 166 -50.39 -82.42 39.91
C LEU A 166 -49.80 -82.42 38.50
N SER A 167 -48.75 -81.63 38.28
CA SER A 167 -48.04 -81.56 36.99
C SER A 167 -47.46 -82.93 36.60
N ALA A 168 -46.90 -83.67 37.56
CA ALA A 168 -46.38 -85.01 37.33
C ALA A 168 -47.48 -86.01 36.92
N ILE A 169 -48.69 -85.91 37.47
CA ILE A 169 -49.82 -86.75 37.07
C ILE A 169 -50.29 -86.39 35.66
N LEU A 170 -50.41 -85.10 35.36
CA LEU A 170 -50.92 -84.62 34.07
C LEU A 170 -49.97 -84.91 32.89
N HIS A 171 -48.66 -84.98 33.15
CA HIS A 171 -47.63 -85.08 32.11
C HIS A 171 -46.83 -86.39 32.14
N ASP A 172 -47.28 -87.41 32.89
CA ASP A 172 -46.57 -88.68 33.11
C ASP A 172 -45.12 -88.47 33.62
N GLY A 173 -44.97 -87.57 34.60
CA GLY A 173 -43.70 -87.05 35.12
C GLY A 173 -43.45 -85.60 34.70
N ALA A 174 -42.18 -85.19 34.65
CA ALA A 174 -41.83 -83.90 34.04
C ALA A 174 -41.79 -84.03 32.51
N LEU A 175 -42.17 -82.98 31.77
CA LEU A 175 -42.32 -82.98 30.31
C LEU A 175 -41.14 -83.64 29.57
N ARG A 176 -41.38 -84.80 28.95
CA ARG A 176 -40.41 -85.58 28.16
C ARG A 176 -40.66 -85.44 26.66
N GLU A 177 -39.62 -85.60 25.86
CA GLU A 177 -39.72 -85.68 24.41
C GLU A 177 -40.30 -87.04 23.99
N TYR A 178 -41.51 -87.07 23.43
CA TYR A 178 -42.06 -88.22 22.72
C TYR A 178 -41.56 -88.16 21.27
N SER A 179 -40.56 -88.97 20.92
CA SER A 179 -40.14 -89.16 19.52
C SER A 179 -40.86 -90.37 18.93
N PRO A 180 -41.63 -90.24 17.83
CA PRO A 180 -42.32 -91.35 17.19
C PRO A 180 -41.39 -92.09 16.23
N VAL A 181 -40.40 -92.84 16.75
CA VAL A 181 -39.62 -93.79 15.92
C VAL A 181 -39.30 -95.04 16.74
N PRO A 182 -39.86 -96.22 16.41
CA PRO A 182 -39.38 -97.48 16.96
C PRO A 182 -38.02 -97.80 16.32
N ARG A 183 -36.92 -97.67 17.07
CA ARG A 183 -35.61 -98.21 16.66
C ARG A 183 -35.43 -99.64 17.19
N PRO A 184 -34.82 -100.54 16.40
CA PRO A 184 -34.74 -101.96 16.72
C PRO A 184 -33.78 -102.22 17.90
N MET A 185 -34.15 -103.22 18.71
CA MET A 185 -33.32 -103.75 19.79
C MET A 185 -31.98 -104.27 19.23
N SER A 186 -30.87 -103.77 19.75
CA SER A 186 -29.59 -104.49 19.73
C SER A 186 -29.15 -104.78 21.16
N ARG A 187 -28.84 -106.06 21.40
CA ARG A 187 -28.35 -106.64 22.64
C ARG A 187 -26.91 -106.22 22.90
N SER A 188 -26.64 -105.66 24.08
CA SER A 188 -25.55 -106.07 24.97
C SER A 188 -25.56 -105.19 26.22
N GLY A 189 -25.41 -105.82 27.38
CA GLY A 189 -25.74 -105.23 28.66
C GLY A 189 -24.68 -104.30 29.26
N HIS A 190 -25.16 -103.37 30.09
CA HIS A 190 -24.75 -103.23 31.49
C HIS A 190 -25.77 -102.35 32.21
N ARG A 191 -26.45 -102.92 33.20
CA ARG A 191 -27.37 -102.22 34.09
C ARG A 191 -26.57 -101.35 35.06
N ARG A 192 -26.49 -100.06 34.75
CA ARG A 192 -26.59 -99.00 35.75
C ARG A 192 -27.83 -98.20 35.38
N SER A 193 -28.81 -98.16 36.27
CA SER A 193 -29.93 -97.23 36.20
C SER A 193 -29.38 -95.81 36.19
N PRO A 194 -29.60 -94.99 35.16
CA PRO A 194 -29.48 -93.56 35.30
C PRO A 194 -30.86 -93.06 35.74
N CYS A 195 -30.90 -92.52 36.95
CA CYS A 195 -31.92 -91.55 37.30
C CYS A 195 -32.06 -90.52 36.16
N SER A 196 -33.31 -90.20 35.83
CA SER A 196 -33.72 -88.92 35.26
C SER A 196 -32.95 -88.41 34.04
N LEU A 197 -33.32 -88.89 32.84
CA LEU A 197 -33.25 -88.03 31.65
C LEU A 197 -34.05 -86.74 31.93
N PRO A 198 -33.45 -85.54 31.83
CA PRO A 198 -34.09 -84.29 32.21
C PRO A 198 -35.27 -83.99 31.28
N ALA A 199 -36.30 -83.40 31.85
CA ALA A 199 -37.43 -82.84 31.12
C ALA A 199 -36.90 -81.93 29.99
N ALA A 200 -37.43 -82.09 28.78
CA ALA A 200 -36.90 -81.37 27.62
C ALA A 200 -37.30 -79.88 27.71
N CYS A 201 -36.41 -79.06 28.25
CA CYS A 201 -36.57 -77.61 28.29
C CYS A 201 -36.75 -77.02 26.88
N LEU A 202 -36.14 -77.64 25.86
CA LEU A 202 -36.15 -77.24 24.45
C LEU A 202 -35.69 -75.79 24.26
N CYS A 203 -34.69 -75.34 25.02
CA CYS A 203 -34.11 -74.01 24.86
C CYS A 203 -33.41 -73.89 23.50
N ASP A 204 -33.70 -72.83 22.76
CA ASP A 204 -33.07 -72.58 21.46
C ASP A 204 -31.56 -72.34 21.65
N PRO A 205 -30.67 -73.08 20.96
CA PRO A 205 -29.23 -72.98 21.16
C PRO A 205 -28.64 -71.64 20.72
N GLN A 206 -29.29 -70.92 19.80
CA GLN A 206 -28.85 -69.60 19.36
C GLN A 206 -29.37 -68.50 20.27
N GLY A 207 -30.63 -68.57 20.67
CA GLY A 207 -31.30 -67.53 21.45
C GLY A 207 -31.21 -67.67 22.97
N SER A 208 -30.79 -68.82 23.50
CA SER A 208 -30.66 -69.08 24.94
C SER A 208 -29.21 -69.01 25.42
N LEU A 209 -29.03 -68.67 26.69
CA LEU A 209 -27.74 -68.68 27.41
C LEU A 209 -27.37 -70.08 27.92
N SER A 210 -28.35 -70.95 28.12
CA SER A 210 -28.16 -72.32 28.60
C SER A 210 -29.23 -73.25 28.01
N ALA A 211 -28.92 -74.55 27.93
CA ALA A 211 -29.89 -75.60 27.65
C ALA A 211 -30.79 -75.91 28.87
N GLU A 212 -30.38 -75.47 30.06
CA GLU A 212 -31.15 -75.59 31.29
C GLU A 212 -32.18 -74.45 31.40
N CYS A 213 -33.42 -74.82 31.71
CA CYS A 213 -34.51 -73.90 31.98
C CYS A 213 -34.87 -73.90 33.47
N GLN A 214 -35.66 -72.90 33.89
CA GLN A 214 -36.20 -72.87 35.25
C GLN A 214 -37.07 -74.12 35.51
N PRO A 215 -36.88 -74.83 36.63
CA PRO A 215 -37.60 -76.08 36.92
C PRO A 215 -39.10 -75.85 37.10
N GLN A 216 -39.49 -74.68 37.61
CA GLN A 216 -40.88 -74.23 37.66
C GLN A 216 -41.17 -73.38 36.42
N GLY A 217 -42.19 -73.77 35.63
CA GLY A 217 -42.63 -73.05 34.43
C GLY A 217 -41.79 -73.25 33.16
N GLY A 218 -40.55 -73.75 33.26
CA GLY A 218 -39.76 -74.16 32.09
C GLY A 218 -39.21 -73.00 31.24
N GLN A 219 -39.05 -71.80 31.80
CA GLN A 219 -38.52 -70.62 31.10
C GLN A 219 -37.00 -70.73 30.92
N CYS A 220 -36.55 -70.66 29.66
CA CYS A 220 -35.13 -70.60 29.31
C CYS A 220 -34.54 -69.20 29.58
N ARG A 221 -33.24 -69.13 29.87
CA ARG A 221 -32.53 -67.85 30.03
C ARG A 221 -32.19 -67.27 28.67
N CYS A 222 -32.93 -66.26 28.21
CA CYS A 222 -32.77 -65.70 26.88
C CYS A 222 -31.59 -64.73 26.77
N LYS A 223 -30.99 -64.66 25.58
CA LYS A 223 -30.02 -63.62 25.19
C LYS A 223 -30.68 -62.25 25.01
N PRO A 224 -29.91 -61.16 24.91
CA PRO A 224 -30.46 -59.81 24.74
C PRO A 224 -31.44 -59.73 23.56
N ASN A 225 -32.57 -59.06 23.80
CA ASN A 225 -33.66 -58.86 22.83
C ASN A 225 -34.29 -60.15 22.27
N VAL A 226 -34.13 -61.29 22.94
CA VAL A 226 -34.78 -62.57 22.59
C VAL A 226 -35.86 -62.88 23.63
N MET A 227 -37.00 -63.42 23.19
CA MET A 227 -38.16 -63.71 24.05
C MET A 227 -38.80 -65.09 23.81
N GLY A 228 -39.74 -65.44 24.70
CA GLY A 228 -40.51 -66.69 24.69
C GLY A 228 -39.93 -67.78 25.61
N ARG A 229 -40.74 -68.79 25.97
CA ARG A 229 -40.33 -69.87 26.90
C ARG A 229 -39.03 -70.56 26.48
N ARG A 230 -38.86 -70.78 25.16
CA ARG A 230 -37.69 -71.42 24.54
C ARG A 230 -36.65 -70.44 23.97
N CYS A 231 -36.84 -69.13 24.13
CA CYS A 231 -35.96 -68.08 23.57
C CYS A 231 -35.71 -68.21 22.05
N HIS A 232 -36.75 -68.43 21.27
CA HIS A 232 -36.66 -68.77 19.84
C HIS A 232 -37.10 -67.64 18.90
N ARG A 233 -37.45 -66.46 19.45
CA ARG A 233 -37.95 -65.32 18.66
C ARG A 233 -37.44 -64.00 19.23
N CYS A 234 -37.28 -63.01 18.37
CA CYS A 234 -36.90 -61.66 18.79
C CYS A 234 -38.05 -60.95 19.53
N PHE A 235 -37.69 -60.02 20.41
CA PHE A 235 -38.65 -59.08 21.00
C PHE A 235 -39.26 -58.20 19.88
N PRO A 236 -40.57 -57.87 19.90
CA PRO A 236 -41.16 -56.96 18.92
C PRO A 236 -40.35 -55.68 18.76
N GLY A 237 -40.04 -55.30 17.52
CA GLY A 237 -39.18 -54.15 17.20
C GLY A 237 -37.67 -54.46 17.13
N THR A 238 -37.26 -55.72 17.27
CA THR A 238 -35.87 -56.18 17.13
C THR A 238 -35.75 -57.31 16.10
N PHE A 239 -34.59 -57.48 15.47
CA PHE A 239 -34.42 -58.40 14.33
C PHE A 239 -33.04 -59.07 14.30
N GLY A 240 -32.85 -60.01 13.37
CA GLY A 240 -31.55 -60.68 13.18
C GLY A 240 -31.21 -61.66 14.30
N PHE A 241 -32.14 -62.60 14.57
CA PHE A 241 -31.95 -63.70 15.52
C PHE A 241 -30.68 -64.49 15.21
N GLY A 242 -29.79 -64.64 16.20
CA GLY A 242 -28.55 -65.39 16.05
C GLY A 242 -27.77 -65.53 17.35
N PRO A 243 -26.48 -65.92 17.28
CA PRO A 243 -25.66 -66.22 18.46
C PRO A 243 -25.50 -65.05 19.45
N GLY A 244 -25.66 -63.81 18.98
CA GLY A 244 -25.61 -62.59 19.81
C GLY A 244 -26.96 -62.12 20.36
N GLY A 245 -28.04 -62.87 20.15
CA GLY A 245 -29.40 -62.43 20.44
C GLY A 245 -30.04 -61.73 19.23
N CYS A 246 -30.85 -60.69 19.48
CA CYS A 246 -31.46 -59.86 18.43
C CYS A 246 -30.96 -58.41 18.47
N ARG A 247 -30.90 -57.79 17.29
CA ARG A 247 -30.44 -56.42 17.05
C ARG A 247 -31.60 -55.43 17.15
N GLY A 248 -31.37 -54.31 17.83
CA GLY A 248 -32.38 -53.29 18.09
C GLY A 248 -31.80 -52.13 18.91
N PRO A 249 -32.64 -51.21 19.42
CA PRO A 249 -32.22 -50.08 20.25
C PRO A 249 -31.36 -50.56 21.43
N GLY A 250 -30.14 -50.03 21.56
CA GLY A 250 -29.18 -50.46 22.58
C GLY A 250 -28.12 -51.47 22.13
N SER A 251 -28.10 -51.89 20.86
CA SER A 251 -26.97 -52.68 20.32
C SER A 251 -25.86 -51.79 19.76
N LEU A 252 -24.59 -52.14 20.00
CA LEU A 252 -23.37 -51.42 19.54
C LEU A 252 -23.21 -51.32 18.01
N ARG A 253 -24.16 -51.82 17.23
CA ARG A 253 -24.13 -51.88 15.76
C ARG A 253 -25.39 -51.31 15.11
N HIS A 254 -26.25 -50.63 15.88
CA HIS A 254 -27.45 -49.97 15.38
C HIS A 254 -27.24 -48.47 15.35
N PHE A 255 -26.90 -47.93 14.18
CA PHE A 255 -26.79 -46.49 13.93
C PHE A 255 -28.09 -45.93 13.33
N ALA A 256 -29.23 -46.40 13.86
CA ALA A 256 -30.57 -46.07 13.40
C ALA A 256 -31.51 -45.85 14.58
N ALA A 257 -32.41 -44.88 14.47
CA ALA A 257 -33.44 -44.61 15.48
C ALA A 257 -34.54 -45.68 15.49
N SER A 258 -34.89 -46.21 14.31
CA SER A 258 -35.85 -47.30 14.14
C SER A 258 -35.55 -48.07 12.85
N CYS A 259 -35.97 -49.33 12.77
CA CYS A 259 -35.99 -50.07 11.51
C CYS A 259 -37.27 -50.88 11.41
N TYR A 260 -37.83 -50.95 10.22
CA TYR A 260 -38.98 -51.78 9.92
C TYR A 260 -38.68 -52.66 8.71
N GLN A 261 -39.41 -53.76 8.61
CA GLN A 261 -39.36 -54.59 7.42
C GLN A 261 -40.45 -54.11 6.48
N ASP A 262 -40.05 -53.66 5.29
CA ASP A 262 -40.99 -53.27 4.26
C ASP A 262 -41.82 -54.48 3.80
N SER A 263 -43.14 -54.31 3.77
CA SER A 263 -44.09 -55.41 3.56
C SER A 263 -44.09 -55.94 2.13
N GLN A 264 -43.63 -55.13 1.16
CA GLN A 264 -43.57 -55.50 -0.26
C GLN A 264 -42.23 -56.15 -0.63
N SER A 265 -41.12 -55.49 -0.30
CA SER A 265 -39.78 -55.92 -0.69
C SER A 265 -39.16 -56.94 0.29
N ARG A 266 -39.75 -57.11 1.48
CA ARG A 266 -39.17 -57.82 2.63
C ARG A 266 -37.80 -57.28 3.05
N GLN A 267 -37.35 -56.13 2.53
CA GLN A 267 -36.10 -55.50 2.93
C GLN A 267 -36.27 -54.75 4.25
N VAL A 268 -35.20 -54.76 5.04
CA VAL A 268 -35.14 -53.99 6.28
C VAL A 268 -34.76 -52.55 5.91
N VAL A 269 -35.63 -51.60 6.20
CA VAL A 269 -35.41 -50.17 6.01
C VAL A 269 -35.24 -49.54 7.37
N CYS A 270 -34.09 -48.91 7.58
CA CYS A 270 -33.73 -48.22 8.81
C CYS A 270 -33.80 -46.70 8.66
N HIS A 271 -34.32 -46.01 9.68
CA HIS A 271 -34.22 -44.56 9.81
C HIS A 271 -32.90 -44.21 10.49
N CYS A 272 -31.90 -43.81 9.70
CA CYS A 272 -30.53 -43.64 10.15
C CYS A 272 -30.33 -42.44 11.09
N SER A 273 -29.44 -42.63 12.06
CA SER A 273 -28.94 -41.55 12.91
C SER A 273 -28.09 -40.57 12.08
N PRO A 274 -27.90 -39.32 12.54
CA PRO A 274 -27.09 -38.32 11.83
C PRO A 274 -25.68 -38.85 11.52
N GLY A 275 -25.23 -38.68 10.28
CA GLY A 275 -23.93 -39.15 9.79
C GLY A 275 -23.91 -40.55 9.17
N TYR A 276 -25.03 -41.26 9.18
CA TYR A 276 -25.16 -42.62 8.63
C TYR A 276 -26.17 -42.65 7.48
N THR A 277 -25.95 -43.54 6.52
CA THR A 277 -26.82 -43.75 5.35
C THR A 277 -26.85 -45.23 4.94
N GLY A 278 -27.68 -45.54 3.95
CA GLY A 278 -27.92 -46.89 3.46
C GLY A 278 -29.14 -47.56 4.12
N PRO A 279 -29.67 -48.65 3.53
CA PRO A 279 -30.88 -49.32 3.99
C PRO A 279 -30.76 -49.84 5.43
N ARG A 280 -29.53 -50.10 5.88
CA ARG A 280 -29.21 -50.60 7.23
C ARG A 280 -28.36 -49.64 8.05
N CYS A 281 -28.15 -48.41 7.58
CA CYS A 281 -27.30 -47.42 8.24
C CYS A 281 -25.86 -47.91 8.46
N ASP A 282 -25.36 -48.64 7.47
CA ASP A 282 -24.06 -49.31 7.42
C ASP A 282 -23.05 -48.60 6.52
N GLU A 283 -23.39 -47.40 6.04
CA GLU A 283 -22.50 -46.51 5.31
C GLU A 283 -22.46 -45.13 5.99
N CYS A 284 -21.36 -44.41 5.82
CA CYS A 284 -21.30 -43.01 6.24
C CYS A 284 -22.01 -42.11 5.22
N ALA A 285 -22.83 -41.20 5.73
CA ALA A 285 -23.50 -40.19 4.91
C ALA A 285 -22.48 -39.23 4.26
N PRO A 286 -22.86 -38.50 3.19
CA PRO A 286 -22.03 -37.41 2.65
C PRO A 286 -21.54 -36.47 3.76
N GLY A 287 -20.27 -36.03 3.69
CA GLY A 287 -19.63 -35.22 4.73
C GLY A 287 -19.14 -35.98 5.97
N TYR A 288 -19.30 -37.31 6.02
CA TYR A 288 -18.84 -38.16 7.13
C TYR A 288 -17.91 -39.28 6.62
N TYR A 289 -16.99 -39.72 7.48
CA TYR A 289 -16.06 -40.79 7.20
C TYR A 289 -15.95 -41.80 8.34
N GLY A 290 -15.59 -43.04 8.02
CA GLY A 290 -15.35 -44.11 8.98
C GLY A 290 -15.71 -45.49 8.43
N ASP A 291 -15.76 -46.47 9.32
CA ASP A 291 -16.15 -47.84 8.99
C ASP A 291 -17.13 -48.41 10.04
N PRO A 292 -18.44 -48.24 9.86
CA PRO A 292 -19.46 -48.74 10.80
C PRO A 292 -19.61 -50.27 10.81
N LEU A 293 -18.98 -51.00 9.89
CA LEU A 293 -19.03 -52.47 9.86
C LEU A 293 -18.06 -53.09 10.88
N GLN A 294 -17.00 -52.37 11.25
CA GLN A 294 -16.03 -52.82 12.24
C GLN A 294 -16.55 -52.68 13.69
N PRO A 295 -16.16 -53.59 14.61
CA PRO A 295 -16.50 -53.45 16.02
C PRO A 295 -16.03 -52.09 16.59
N GLY A 296 -16.97 -51.27 17.08
CA GLY A 296 -16.68 -49.93 17.62
C GLY A 296 -16.45 -48.83 16.57
N GLY A 297 -16.49 -49.16 15.29
CA GLY A 297 -16.40 -48.20 14.19
C GLY A 297 -17.66 -47.34 14.10
N ARG A 298 -17.48 -46.05 13.82
CA ARG A 298 -18.56 -45.04 13.77
C ARG A 298 -18.25 -44.04 12.66
N CYS A 299 -19.28 -43.36 12.16
CA CYS A 299 -19.10 -42.28 11.21
C CYS A 299 -18.81 -40.98 11.97
N LEU A 300 -17.72 -40.32 11.59
CA LEU A 300 -17.28 -39.03 12.13
C LEU A 300 -17.37 -37.97 11.03
N PRO A 301 -17.72 -36.72 11.36
CA PRO A 301 -17.72 -35.65 10.38
C PRO A 301 -16.32 -35.43 9.81
N CYS A 302 -16.24 -35.21 8.50
CA CYS A 302 -14.98 -34.88 7.82
C CYS A 302 -14.42 -33.56 8.36
N GLN A 303 -13.13 -33.56 8.71
CA GLN A 303 -12.45 -32.38 9.30
C GLN A 303 -11.91 -31.46 8.20
N CYS A 304 -12.83 -30.82 7.46
CA CYS A 304 -12.51 -29.96 6.32
C CYS A 304 -12.61 -28.46 6.62
N HIS A 305 -12.63 -28.05 7.89
CA HIS A 305 -12.77 -26.65 8.32
C HIS A 305 -13.99 -25.94 7.68
N ASP A 306 -15.11 -26.65 7.55
CA ASP A 306 -16.34 -26.16 6.89
C ASP A 306 -16.16 -25.67 5.43
N ASN A 307 -15.05 -26.06 4.79
CA ASN A 307 -14.73 -25.75 3.40
C ASN A 307 -15.23 -26.81 2.40
N ILE A 308 -16.25 -27.59 2.73
CA ILE A 308 -16.88 -28.55 1.82
C ILE A 308 -18.40 -28.48 1.90
N ASP A 309 -19.08 -28.89 0.85
CA ASP A 309 -20.52 -29.13 0.92
C ASP A 309 -20.77 -30.49 1.58
N MET A 310 -21.33 -30.48 2.80
CA MET A 310 -21.64 -31.70 3.57
C MET A 310 -22.73 -32.56 2.91
N THR A 311 -23.40 -32.07 1.86
CA THR A 311 -24.41 -32.83 1.11
C THR A 311 -23.83 -33.54 -0.12
N ASP A 312 -22.65 -33.13 -0.61
CA ASP A 312 -22.00 -33.72 -1.78
C ASP A 312 -21.33 -35.06 -1.41
N PRO A 313 -21.77 -36.20 -1.99
CA PRO A 313 -21.15 -37.52 -1.78
C PRO A 313 -19.65 -37.60 -2.11
N GLU A 314 -19.16 -36.70 -2.96
CA GLU A 314 -17.78 -36.62 -3.41
C GLU A 314 -16.98 -35.50 -2.70
N ALA A 315 -17.56 -34.86 -1.68
CA ALA A 315 -16.92 -33.79 -0.93
C ALA A 315 -15.68 -34.27 -0.14
N CYS A 316 -15.80 -35.42 0.51
CA CYS A 316 -14.71 -36.09 1.22
C CYS A 316 -14.80 -37.62 1.05
N ASP A 317 -13.64 -38.28 1.15
CA ASP A 317 -13.54 -39.73 1.11
C ASP A 317 -14.20 -40.36 2.35
N ARG A 318 -15.18 -41.24 2.10
CA ARG A 318 -16.02 -41.84 3.16
C ARG A 318 -15.28 -42.80 4.10
N ARG A 319 -14.05 -43.23 3.78
CA ARG A 319 -13.25 -44.10 4.67
C ARG A 319 -12.13 -43.36 5.36
N THR A 320 -11.43 -42.49 4.65
CA THR A 320 -10.23 -41.81 5.15
C THR A 320 -10.53 -40.42 5.72
N GLY A 321 -11.62 -39.77 5.29
CA GLY A 321 -11.97 -38.41 5.68
C GLY A 321 -11.22 -37.32 4.92
N HIS A 322 -10.46 -37.68 3.87
CA HIS A 322 -9.77 -36.70 3.02
C HIS A 322 -10.76 -35.84 2.25
N CYS A 323 -10.61 -34.53 2.32
CA CYS A 323 -11.44 -33.59 1.57
C CYS A 323 -10.99 -33.59 0.09
N LEU A 324 -11.92 -33.84 -0.82
CA LEU A 324 -11.67 -33.99 -2.26
C LEU A 324 -12.15 -32.76 -3.05
N ARG A 325 -13.21 -32.08 -2.59
CA ARG A 325 -13.78 -30.88 -3.23
C ARG A 325 -13.82 -29.69 -2.28
N CYS A 326 -12.64 -29.10 -2.05
CA CYS A 326 -12.51 -27.91 -1.24
C CYS A 326 -13.13 -26.67 -1.92
N LEU A 327 -14.03 -26.00 -1.19
CA LEU A 327 -14.68 -24.74 -1.57
C LEU A 327 -13.84 -23.52 -1.14
N TYR A 328 -14.34 -22.31 -1.40
CA TYR A 328 -13.75 -21.04 -0.94
C TYR A 328 -12.28 -20.83 -1.34
N ASN A 329 -11.86 -21.38 -2.47
CA ASN A 329 -10.48 -21.35 -2.96
C ASN A 329 -9.48 -21.95 -1.95
N THR A 330 -9.88 -23.01 -1.25
CA THR A 330 -9.04 -23.77 -0.32
C THR A 330 -8.56 -25.10 -0.92
N ALA A 331 -7.51 -25.66 -0.33
CA ALA A 331 -6.78 -26.82 -0.81
C ALA A 331 -6.19 -27.63 0.35
N GLY A 332 -5.69 -28.82 -0.01
CA GLY A 332 -5.09 -29.77 0.92
C GLY A 332 -6.09 -30.79 1.46
N PRO A 333 -5.61 -31.84 2.14
CA PRO A 333 -6.42 -32.97 2.59
C PRO A 333 -7.49 -32.63 3.63
N GLN A 334 -7.42 -31.43 4.20
CA GLN A 334 -8.34 -30.87 5.20
C GLN A 334 -8.88 -29.49 4.78
N CYS A 335 -8.65 -29.08 3.53
CA CYS A 335 -8.97 -27.74 3.05
C CYS A 335 -8.40 -26.60 3.95
N ALA A 336 -7.25 -26.85 4.58
CA ALA A 336 -6.65 -25.97 5.59
C ALA A 336 -5.68 -24.94 4.99
N GLU A 337 -5.48 -24.96 3.68
CA GLU A 337 -4.58 -24.08 2.94
C GLU A 337 -5.34 -23.37 1.82
N CYS A 338 -4.87 -22.21 1.38
CA CYS A 338 -5.41 -21.60 0.17
C CYS A 338 -4.88 -22.33 -1.08
N GLN A 339 -5.70 -22.37 -2.13
CA GLN A 339 -5.31 -22.88 -3.44
C GLN A 339 -4.13 -22.11 -4.01
N PRO A 340 -3.32 -22.72 -4.90
CA PRO A 340 -2.27 -22.00 -5.63
C PRO A 340 -2.82 -20.73 -6.30
N GLY A 341 -2.13 -19.61 -6.10
CA GLY A 341 -2.58 -18.30 -6.59
C GLY A 341 -3.61 -17.59 -5.70
N TYR A 342 -3.86 -18.11 -4.49
CA TYR A 342 -4.63 -17.47 -3.43
C TYR A 342 -3.84 -17.43 -2.12
N TYR A 343 -4.16 -16.46 -1.26
CA TYR A 343 -3.55 -16.28 0.06
C TYR A 343 -4.57 -15.85 1.11
N GLY A 344 -4.27 -16.15 2.38
CA GLY A 344 -5.07 -15.74 3.53
C GLY A 344 -5.21 -16.86 4.56
N ASP A 345 -6.28 -16.81 5.33
CA ASP A 345 -6.65 -17.84 6.28
C ASP A 345 -7.80 -18.69 5.73
N ALA A 346 -7.45 -19.91 5.29
CA ALA A 346 -8.38 -20.90 4.75
C ALA A 346 -9.41 -21.37 5.79
N THR A 347 -9.07 -21.34 7.09
CA THR A 347 -9.98 -21.73 8.17
C THR A 347 -11.07 -20.69 8.44
N ARG A 348 -10.93 -19.50 7.87
CA ARG A 348 -11.88 -18.37 7.97
C ARG A 348 -12.47 -17.98 6.63
N HIS A 349 -12.35 -18.83 5.61
CA HIS A 349 -12.82 -18.58 4.24
C HIS A 349 -12.29 -17.27 3.64
N SER A 350 -11.06 -16.88 4.00
CA SER A 350 -10.49 -15.60 3.62
C SER A 350 -9.44 -15.68 2.51
N CYS A 351 -9.41 -16.78 1.76
CA CYS A 351 -8.50 -16.98 0.63
C CYS A 351 -8.81 -16.01 -0.51
N ARG A 352 -7.95 -15.01 -0.69
CA ARG A 352 -8.02 -13.97 -1.71
C ARG A 352 -7.02 -14.25 -2.82
N ARG A 353 -7.36 -13.89 -4.06
CA ARG A 353 -6.47 -14.08 -5.20
C ARG A 353 -5.22 -13.21 -5.05
N CYS A 354 -4.05 -13.77 -5.38
CA CYS A 354 -2.79 -13.02 -5.42
C CYS A 354 -2.92 -11.84 -6.41
N SER A 355 -2.50 -10.65 -5.98
CA SER A 355 -2.58 -9.40 -6.76
C SER A 355 -1.21 -8.86 -7.15
N CYS A 356 -0.34 -9.73 -7.66
CA CYS A 356 1.04 -9.40 -8.02
C CYS A 356 1.12 -8.47 -9.25
N ASN A 357 1.98 -7.45 -9.18
CA ASN A 357 2.31 -6.62 -10.33
C ASN A 357 3.27 -7.38 -11.26
N THR A 358 2.79 -7.70 -12.46
CA THR A 358 3.56 -8.44 -13.49
C THR A 358 4.88 -7.78 -13.89
N LEU A 359 5.04 -6.46 -13.72
CA LEU A 359 6.29 -5.74 -14.03
C LEU A 359 7.36 -5.87 -12.95
N GLY A 360 6.94 -6.11 -11.70
CA GLY A 360 7.81 -6.20 -10.53
C GLY A 360 7.98 -7.60 -9.98
N THR A 361 7.28 -8.59 -10.54
CA THR A 361 7.26 -9.98 -10.07
C THR A 361 8.04 -10.86 -11.05
N ASP A 362 8.74 -11.88 -10.53
CA ASP A 362 9.46 -12.84 -11.35
C ASP A 362 8.52 -13.53 -12.36
N PRO A 363 8.79 -13.44 -13.68
CA PRO A 363 7.97 -14.04 -14.74
C PRO A 363 7.74 -15.55 -14.58
N SER A 364 8.67 -16.28 -13.96
CA SER A 364 8.54 -17.72 -13.73
C SER A 364 7.42 -18.07 -12.74
N THR A 365 7.09 -17.14 -11.84
CA THR A 365 6.05 -17.30 -10.81
C THR A 365 4.73 -16.63 -11.18
N CYS A 366 4.71 -15.85 -12.26
CA CYS A 366 3.59 -15.03 -12.68
C CYS A 366 3.23 -15.32 -14.14
N GLY A 367 2.40 -16.34 -14.35
CA GLY A 367 1.94 -16.75 -15.67
C GLY A 367 0.83 -15.85 -16.24
N PRO A 368 0.43 -16.04 -17.51
CA PRO A 368 -0.52 -15.16 -18.19
C PRO A 368 -1.93 -15.13 -17.59
N GLN A 369 -2.32 -16.16 -16.83
CA GLN A 369 -3.65 -16.24 -16.20
C GLN A 369 -3.63 -16.15 -14.68
N GLN A 370 -2.52 -16.50 -14.00
CA GLN A 370 -2.46 -16.50 -12.54
C GLN A 370 -1.02 -16.40 -12.02
N CYS A 371 -0.83 -15.56 -11.00
CA CYS A 371 0.46 -15.38 -10.33
C CYS A 371 0.47 -16.06 -8.96
N GLN A 372 1.61 -16.65 -8.62
CA GLN A 372 1.82 -17.36 -7.37
C GLN A 372 2.40 -16.40 -6.33
N CYS A 373 1.79 -16.39 -5.15
CA CYS A 373 2.26 -15.66 -3.98
C CYS A 373 2.29 -16.60 -2.76
N ASP A 374 2.95 -16.17 -1.69
CA ASP A 374 2.95 -16.90 -0.43
C ASP A 374 1.51 -17.09 0.09
N ARG A 375 1.13 -18.35 0.39
CA ARG A 375 -0.26 -18.73 0.68
C ARG A 375 -0.82 -18.12 1.98
N ARG A 376 0.02 -17.59 2.87
CA ARG A 376 -0.42 -16.98 4.14
C ARG A 376 -0.35 -15.47 4.09
N SER A 377 0.80 -14.92 3.71
CA SER A 377 1.07 -13.49 3.72
C SER A 377 0.61 -12.78 2.45
N GLY A 378 0.48 -13.49 1.33
CA GLY A 378 0.21 -12.89 0.02
C GLY A 378 1.42 -12.26 -0.66
N GLN A 379 2.61 -12.40 -0.08
CA GLN A 379 3.83 -11.83 -0.65
C GLN A 379 4.16 -12.47 -2.00
N CYS A 380 4.26 -11.64 -3.03
CA CYS A 380 4.70 -12.04 -4.37
C CYS A 380 6.24 -12.15 -4.45
N HIS A 381 6.74 -12.94 -5.40
CA HIS A 381 8.18 -13.09 -5.65
C HIS A 381 8.71 -11.91 -6.43
N CYS A 382 9.17 -10.88 -5.72
CA CYS A 382 9.60 -9.63 -6.34
C CYS A 382 10.95 -9.77 -7.05
N LEU A 383 11.11 -9.03 -8.16
CA LEU A 383 12.36 -8.84 -8.87
C LEU A 383 13.37 -8.04 -8.01
N PRO A 384 14.67 -8.03 -8.38
CA PRO A 384 15.68 -7.31 -7.62
C PRO A 384 15.33 -5.83 -7.39
N TYR A 385 15.48 -5.38 -6.14
CA TYR A 385 15.23 -4.01 -5.70
C TYR A 385 13.78 -3.52 -5.87
N VAL A 386 12.83 -4.45 -5.94
CA VAL A 386 11.39 -4.21 -5.90
C VAL A 386 10.85 -4.65 -4.54
N GLU A 387 9.95 -3.86 -3.96
CA GLU A 387 9.33 -4.14 -2.66
C GLU A 387 7.80 -4.01 -2.68
N GLY A 388 7.17 -4.34 -1.56
CA GLY A 388 5.71 -4.39 -1.38
C GLY A 388 5.15 -5.80 -1.54
N GLN A 389 3.99 -6.06 -0.91
CA GLN A 389 3.30 -7.35 -0.97
C GLN A 389 3.03 -7.79 -2.42
N ASN A 390 2.69 -6.81 -3.27
CA ASN A 390 2.35 -7.00 -4.67
C ASN A 390 3.51 -6.68 -5.62
N CYS A 391 4.72 -6.41 -5.12
CA CYS A 391 5.87 -6.00 -5.92
C CYS A 391 5.58 -4.75 -6.79
N ASP A 392 4.97 -3.74 -6.17
CA ASP A 392 4.37 -2.59 -6.85
C ASP A 392 5.25 -1.34 -6.86
N ARG A 393 6.36 -1.33 -6.11
CA ARG A 393 7.24 -0.16 -5.97
C ARG A 393 8.71 -0.55 -5.89
N CYS A 394 9.57 0.41 -6.17
CA CYS A 394 11.01 0.21 -6.01
C CYS A 394 11.41 0.38 -4.54
N SER A 395 12.43 -0.36 -4.10
CA SER A 395 13.07 -0.12 -2.81
C SER A 395 13.66 1.31 -2.73
N PRO A 396 13.86 1.84 -1.50
CA PRO A 396 14.45 3.16 -1.32
C PRO A 396 15.78 3.31 -2.07
N ASN A 397 15.94 4.43 -2.77
CA ASN A 397 17.09 4.72 -3.65
C ASN A 397 17.16 3.89 -4.94
N PHE A 398 16.03 3.33 -5.40
CA PHE A 398 15.91 2.70 -6.72
C PHE A 398 14.72 3.27 -7.51
N TRP A 399 14.75 3.12 -8.83
CA TRP A 399 13.73 3.62 -9.76
C TRP A 399 13.58 2.69 -10.98
N ASN A 400 12.65 3.00 -11.89
CA ASN A 400 12.47 2.31 -13.17
C ASN A 400 11.88 0.88 -13.10
N LEU A 401 10.80 0.70 -12.34
CA LEU A 401 10.04 -0.57 -12.29
C LEU A 401 9.53 -1.01 -13.69
N GLY A 402 9.28 -0.05 -14.59
CA GLY A 402 8.81 -0.30 -15.96
C GLY A 402 9.83 -1.03 -16.84
N SER A 403 11.06 -1.25 -16.38
CA SER A 403 12.08 -2.01 -17.11
C SER A 403 11.71 -3.50 -17.31
N GLY A 404 10.85 -4.04 -16.45
CA GLY A 404 10.50 -5.47 -16.41
C GLY A 404 11.62 -6.38 -15.91
N GLN A 405 12.74 -5.83 -15.43
CA GLN A 405 13.88 -6.57 -14.87
C GLN A 405 14.15 -6.25 -13.39
N GLY A 406 13.24 -5.48 -12.77
CA GLY A 406 13.41 -4.91 -11.43
C GLY A 406 13.78 -3.43 -11.47
N CYS A 407 14.21 -2.90 -10.33
CA CYS A 407 14.55 -1.48 -10.22
C CYS A 407 16.05 -1.23 -10.31
N GLN A 408 16.42 -0.07 -10.85
CA GLN A 408 17.79 0.38 -11.03
C GLN A 408 18.17 1.39 -9.93
N PRO A 409 19.43 1.40 -9.45
CA PRO A 409 19.84 2.31 -8.40
C PRO A 409 19.74 3.77 -8.86
N CYS A 410 19.34 4.65 -7.95
CA CYS A 410 19.41 6.09 -8.11
C CYS A 410 20.89 6.51 -8.20
N SER A 411 21.20 7.40 -9.13
CA SER A 411 22.56 7.95 -9.30
C SER A 411 22.66 9.38 -8.78
N CYS A 412 22.04 9.69 -7.64
CA CYS A 412 22.07 11.03 -7.07
C CYS A 412 23.47 11.40 -6.57
N HIS A 413 23.92 12.62 -6.90
CA HIS A 413 25.25 13.09 -6.53
C HIS A 413 25.35 13.29 -5.00
N PRO A 414 26.26 12.60 -4.29
CA PRO A 414 26.21 12.47 -2.83
C PRO A 414 26.30 13.80 -2.07
N GLN A 415 26.97 14.81 -2.64
CA GLN A 415 27.11 16.13 -2.01
C GLN A 415 26.07 17.16 -2.48
N TYR A 416 25.54 16.99 -3.70
CA TYR A 416 24.75 18.02 -4.38
C TYR A 416 23.27 17.66 -4.47
N SER A 417 22.90 16.43 -4.15
CA SER A 417 21.52 16.06 -3.84
C SER A 417 21.19 16.33 -2.36
N LEU A 418 19.92 16.61 -2.08
CA LEU A 418 19.38 16.70 -0.72
C LEU A 418 19.32 15.32 -0.06
N THR A 419 18.98 14.29 -0.83
CA THR A 419 18.89 12.90 -0.39
C THR A 419 19.40 11.96 -1.49
N PRO A 420 19.86 10.74 -1.16
CA PRO A 420 20.23 9.72 -2.15
C PRO A 420 19.00 9.12 -2.88
N ALA A 421 17.80 9.43 -2.43
CA ALA A 421 16.56 8.98 -3.03
C ALA A 421 16.21 9.81 -4.28
N CYS A 422 15.72 9.12 -5.30
CA CYS A 422 15.21 9.73 -6.52
C CYS A 422 13.74 9.38 -6.74
N ASN A 423 13.08 10.10 -7.64
CA ASN A 423 11.73 9.78 -8.07
C ASN A 423 11.70 8.36 -8.68
N GLN A 424 10.82 7.49 -8.18
CA GLN A 424 10.79 6.06 -8.54
C GLN A 424 10.40 5.80 -10.01
N PHE A 425 9.82 6.78 -10.71
CA PHE A 425 9.43 6.67 -12.12
C PHE A 425 10.43 7.34 -13.07
N THR A 426 10.87 8.55 -12.75
CA THR A 426 11.75 9.35 -13.64
C THR A 426 13.23 9.25 -13.30
N GLY A 427 13.57 8.78 -12.11
CA GLY A 427 14.94 8.76 -11.59
C GLY A 427 15.45 10.15 -11.18
N GLN A 428 14.60 11.18 -11.16
CA GLN A 428 14.98 12.56 -10.83
C GLN A 428 15.34 12.70 -9.34
N CYS A 429 16.54 13.19 -9.06
CA CYS A 429 17.03 13.50 -7.73
C CYS A 429 16.61 14.92 -7.29
N SER A 430 16.49 15.13 -5.99
CA SER A 430 16.23 16.45 -5.42
C SER A 430 17.54 17.20 -5.22
N CYS A 431 17.79 18.24 -6.01
CA CYS A 431 19.08 18.93 -6.05
C CYS A 431 19.16 20.14 -5.10
N ARG A 432 20.37 20.40 -4.60
CA ARG A 432 20.68 21.61 -3.84
C ARG A 432 20.69 22.83 -4.77
N PRO A 433 20.43 24.05 -4.24
CA PRO A 433 20.47 25.28 -5.03
C PRO A 433 21.81 25.41 -5.78
N GLY A 434 21.73 25.69 -7.08
CA GLY A 434 22.86 25.81 -8.00
C GLY A 434 23.07 24.57 -8.88
N PHE A 435 22.60 23.39 -8.44
CA PHE A 435 22.82 22.11 -9.10
C PHE A 435 21.52 21.55 -9.68
N GLY A 436 21.61 20.85 -10.82
CA GLY A 436 20.48 20.34 -11.58
C GLY A 436 20.81 19.10 -12.40
N GLY A 437 19.92 18.77 -13.33
CA GLY A 437 19.95 17.51 -14.06
C GLY A 437 19.33 16.35 -13.25
N ARG A 438 19.20 15.18 -13.87
CA ARG A 438 18.56 14.01 -13.23
C ARG A 438 19.28 13.58 -11.95
N THR A 439 20.60 13.71 -11.94
CA THR A 439 21.50 13.22 -10.89
C THR A 439 22.06 14.31 -10.00
N CYS A 440 21.69 15.58 -10.19
CA CYS A 440 22.30 16.73 -9.51
C CYS A 440 23.81 16.90 -9.78
N ALA A 441 24.27 16.38 -10.93
CA ALA A 441 25.66 16.47 -11.37
C ALA A 441 25.88 17.58 -12.42
N ASP A 442 24.82 18.29 -12.83
CA ASP A 442 24.88 19.41 -13.74
C ASP A 442 24.60 20.72 -13.00
N CYS A 443 24.85 21.87 -13.63
CA CYS A 443 24.33 23.13 -13.12
C CYS A 443 22.82 23.23 -13.38
N GLN A 444 22.11 23.83 -12.43
CA GLN A 444 20.67 24.08 -12.58
C GLN A 444 20.40 25.07 -13.73
N GLU A 445 19.15 25.14 -14.16
CA GLU A 445 18.75 26.12 -15.17
C GLU A 445 19.06 27.55 -14.70
N HIS A 446 19.42 28.42 -15.65
CA HIS A 446 19.93 29.77 -15.41
C HIS A 446 21.23 29.81 -14.58
N HIS A 447 22.00 28.73 -14.57
CA HIS A 447 23.33 28.67 -13.97
C HIS A 447 24.37 28.16 -14.97
N TRP A 448 25.64 28.43 -14.68
CA TRP A 448 26.80 28.08 -15.49
C TRP A 448 28.02 27.77 -14.61
N GLY A 449 29.02 27.10 -15.18
CA GLY A 449 30.27 26.77 -14.50
C GLY A 449 30.57 25.27 -14.53
N ASP A 450 31.64 24.88 -13.84
CA ASP A 450 32.01 23.47 -13.66
C ASP A 450 31.21 22.87 -12.49
N PRO A 451 30.30 21.90 -12.73
CA PRO A 451 29.53 21.26 -11.67
C PRO A 451 30.38 20.54 -10.62
N ARG A 452 31.66 20.24 -10.90
CA ARG A 452 32.59 19.65 -9.91
C ARG A 452 33.20 20.68 -8.96
N GLN A 453 33.12 21.98 -9.29
CA GLN A 453 33.73 23.06 -8.53
C GLN A 453 32.66 23.99 -7.97
N GLN A 454 31.90 24.65 -8.84
CA GLN A 454 30.88 25.61 -8.45
C GLN A 454 29.98 25.97 -9.65
N CYS A 455 28.67 25.87 -9.45
CA CYS A 455 27.68 26.44 -10.35
C CYS A 455 27.29 27.85 -9.89
N ARG A 456 27.28 28.80 -10.82
CA ARG A 456 27.00 30.22 -10.58
C ARG A 456 25.75 30.64 -11.35
N ALA A 457 24.92 31.48 -10.74
CA ALA A 457 23.76 32.04 -11.44
C ALA A 457 24.22 32.87 -12.64
N CYS A 458 23.46 32.79 -13.73
CA CYS A 458 23.60 33.67 -14.87
C CYS A 458 23.28 35.10 -14.44
N ASP A 459 24.18 36.03 -14.71
CA ASP A 459 24.04 37.44 -14.33
C ASP A 459 23.71 38.31 -15.54
N CYS A 460 22.64 37.94 -16.25
CA CYS A 460 22.23 38.59 -17.48
C CYS A 460 21.27 39.76 -17.22
N ASP A 461 21.46 40.91 -17.89
CA ASP A 461 20.47 42.00 -17.83
C ASP A 461 19.21 41.60 -18.61
N PRO A 462 18.04 41.47 -17.96
CA PRO A 462 16.82 40.97 -18.58
C PRO A 462 16.32 41.84 -19.73
N ARG A 463 16.74 43.12 -19.81
CA ARG A 463 16.38 44.03 -20.90
C ARG A 463 17.17 43.76 -22.18
N GLY A 464 18.36 43.15 -22.05
CA GLY A 464 19.30 42.97 -23.15
C GLY A 464 19.42 41.56 -23.71
N VAL A 465 18.87 40.56 -23.03
CA VAL A 465 19.00 39.14 -23.42
C VAL A 465 17.84 38.59 -24.23
N ALA A 466 18.16 37.67 -25.14
CA ALA A 466 17.19 36.85 -25.86
C ALA A 466 16.70 35.65 -25.02
N SER A 467 17.57 35.12 -24.15
CA SER A 467 17.29 34.01 -23.22
C SER A 467 17.87 34.31 -21.84
N THR A 468 17.20 33.86 -20.78
CA THR A 468 17.69 33.99 -19.39
C THR A 468 18.73 32.93 -19.03
N GLN A 469 18.92 31.89 -19.85
CA GLN A 469 20.02 30.95 -19.73
C GLN A 469 21.25 31.47 -20.48
N CYS A 470 22.33 31.71 -19.74
CA CYS A 470 23.65 32.02 -20.28
C CYS A 470 24.40 30.74 -20.71
N ASP A 471 25.48 30.90 -21.49
CA ASP A 471 26.34 29.79 -21.89
C ASP A 471 26.84 28.99 -20.67
N ARG A 472 26.63 27.66 -20.72
CA ARG A 472 26.85 26.78 -19.56
C ARG A 472 28.31 26.71 -19.10
N SER A 473 29.26 27.04 -19.96
CA SER A 473 30.70 26.94 -19.67
C SER A 473 31.33 28.28 -19.30
N SER A 474 30.92 29.35 -19.97
CA SER A 474 31.56 30.67 -19.92
C SER A 474 30.71 31.74 -19.22
N GLY A 475 29.42 31.48 -18.99
CA GLY A 475 28.50 32.43 -18.35
C GLY A 475 28.08 33.59 -19.23
N HIS A 476 28.45 33.59 -20.52
CA HIS A 476 28.09 34.65 -21.44
C HIS A 476 26.62 34.60 -21.82
N CYS A 477 25.96 35.75 -21.78
CA CYS A 477 24.54 35.86 -22.08
C CYS A 477 24.27 35.98 -23.59
N ASP A 478 23.18 35.39 -24.06
CA ASP A 478 22.73 35.54 -25.44
C ASP A 478 22.05 36.91 -25.63
N CYS A 479 22.78 37.87 -26.21
CA CYS A 479 22.31 39.24 -26.37
C CYS A 479 21.34 39.41 -27.56
N ARG A 480 20.35 40.29 -27.39
CA ARG A 480 19.46 40.71 -28.49
C ARG A 480 20.24 41.50 -29.54
N PRO A 481 19.78 41.52 -30.81
CA PRO A 481 20.40 42.33 -31.85
C PRO A 481 20.56 43.80 -31.43
N GLY A 482 21.76 44.35 -31.60
CA GLY A 482 22.10 45.73 -31.21
C GLY A 482 22.55 45.91 -29.76
N ILE A 483 22.61 44.84 -28.96
CA ILE A 483 23.07 44.82 -27.57
C ILE A 483 24.27 43.86 -27.45
N SER A 484 25.24 44.19 -26.59
CA SER A 484 26.48 43.44 -26.38
C SER A 484 26.96 43.52 -24.93
N GLY A 485 28.07 42.86 -24.64
CA GLY A 485 28.63 42.72 -23.29
C GLY A 485 28.37 41.32 -22.72
N VAL A 486 29.21 40.88 -21.78
CA VAL A 486 29.12 39.55 -21.14
C VAL A 486 27.76 39.33 -20.45
N ARG A 487 27.12 40.42 -20.02
CA ARG A 487 25.81 40.46 -19.36
C ARG A 487 24.71 41.05 -20.24
N CYS A 488 25.02 41.41 -21.49
CA CYS A 488 24.13 42.12 -22.41
C CYS A 488 23.60 43.46 -21.87
N ASP A 489 24.49 44.24 -21.25
CA ASP A 489 24.21 45.50 -20.55
C ASP A 489 24.70 46.75 -21.30
N GLN A 490 25.19 46.58 -22.54
CA GLN A 490 25.80 47.65 -23.33
C GLN A 490 25.28 47.63 -24.77
N CYS A 491 25.34 48.76 -25.48
CA CYS A 491 25.01 48.77 -26.90
C CYS A 491 26.10 48.06 -27.71
N ALA A 492 25.69 47.27 -28.70
CA ALA A 492 26.62 46.59 -29.60
C ALA A 492 27.41 47.60 -30.45
N ARG A 493 28.61 47.19 -30.89
CA ARG A 493 29.39 47.98 -31.85
C ARG A 493 28.54 48.23 -33.10
N GLY A 494 28.46 49.49 -33.53
CA GLY A 494 27.55 49.93 -34.60
C GLY A 494 26.17 50.38 -34.11
N PHE A 495 25.95 50.43 -32.80
CA PHE A 495 24.79 51.03 -32.17
C PHE A 495 25.25 52.09 -31.14
N SER A 496 24.46 53.15 -30.97
CA SER A 496 24.74 54.30 -30.10
C SER A 496 23.53 54.62 -29.22
N GLY A 497 23.73 55.43 -28.18
CA GLY A 497 22.72 55.76 -27.18
C GLY A 497 23.00 55.12 -25.82
N ALA A 498 22.03 55.23 -24.91
CA ALA A 498 22.11 54.67 -23.57
C ALA A 498 21.27 53.39 -23.49
N PHE A 499 21.88 52.30 -23.01
CA PHE A 499 21.18 51.05 -22.75
C PHE A 499 19.94 51.27 -21.86
N PRO A 500 18.77 50.67 -22.18
CA PRO A 500 18.51 49.66 -23.21
C PRO A 500 18.13 50.21 -24.61
N ALA A 501 18.09 51.53 -24.80
CA ALA A 501 17.67 52.16 -26.04
C ALA A 501 18.85 52.35 -27.02
N CYS A 502 19.33 51.25 -27.59
CA CYS A 502 20.41 51.24 -28.56
C CYS A 502 19.90 51.49 -29.98
N GLN A 503 20.37 52.56 -30.64
CA GLN A 503 19.99 52.94 -31.99
C GLN A 503 21.14 52.66 -32.97
N PRO A 504 20.88 52.12 -34.17
CA PRO A 504 21.93 51.87 -35.14
C PRO A 504 22.66 53.17 -35.50
N CYS A 505 24.00 53.11 -35.55
CA CYS A 505 24.84 54.21 -36.00
C CYS A 505 24.56 54.52 -37.49
N HIS A 506 24.95 55.72 -37.93
CA HIS A 506 24.82 56.14 -39.33
C HIS A 506 25.44 55.10 -40.30
N PRO A 507 24.89 54.90 -41.52
CA PRO A 507 25.39 53.90 -42.48
C PRO A 507 26.90 53.98 -42.77
N CYS A 508 27.49 55.17 -42.75
CA CYS A 508 28.94 55.37 -42.93
C CYS A 508 29.80 54.69 -41.84
N PHE A 509 29.22 54.34 -40.69
CA PHE A 509 29.91 53.61 -39.62
C PHE A 509 30.36 52.22 -40.11
N GLY A 510 29.57 51.54 -40.94
CA GLY A 510 29.92 50.19 -41.42
C GLY A 510 31.21 50.17 -42.24
N ASP A 511 31.38 51.13 -43.14
CA ASP A 511 32.58 51.26 -43.98
C ASP A 511 33.80 51.68 -43.15
N TRP A 512 33.62 52.64 -42.24
CA TRP A 512 34.67 53.08 -41.33
C TRP A 512 35.10 51.98 -40.37
N ASP A 513 34.15 51.26 -39.79
CA ASP A 513 34.43 50.22 -38.81
C ASP A 513 35.16 49.04 -39.45
N ARG A 514 34.78 48.65 -40.69
CA ARG A 514 35.48 47.66 -41.48
C ARG A 514 36.93 48.06 -41.75
N VAL A 515 37.16 49.31 -42.14
CA VAL A 515 38.51 49.84 -42.38
C VAL A 515 39.33 49.84 -41.09
N VAL A 516 38.78 50.37 -39.98
CA VAL A 516 39.46 50.45 -38.70
C VAL A 516 39.76 49.05 -38.14
N GLN A 517 38.86 48.09 -38.31
CA GLN A 517 39.09 46.71 -37.88
C GLN A 517 40.16 46.00 -38.73
N ASP A 518 40.13 46.13 -40.06
CA ASP A 518 41.17 45.59 -40.95
C ASP A 518 42.53 46.19 -40.61
N LEU A 519 42.56 47.50 -40.39
CA LEU A 519 43.75 48.24 -40.04
C LEU A 519 44.28 47.85 -38.64
N ALA A 520 43.41 47.70 -37.64
CA ALA A 520 43.77 47.24 -36.31
C ALA A 520 44.26 45.79 -36.33
N ALA A 521 43.66 44.92 -37.14
CA ALA A 521 44.10 43.53 -37.32
C ALA A 521 45.49 43.46 -37.98
N ARG A 522 45.70 44.24 -39.06
CA ARG A 522 47.01 44.38 -39.71
C ARG A 522 48.07 44.93 -38.76
N THR A 523 47.71 45.93 -37.96
CA THR A 523 48.61 46.55 -36.98
C THR A 523 48.96 45.59 -35.84
N ARG A 524 47.99 44.83 -35.29
CA ARG A 524 48.26 43.79 -34.29
C ARG A 524 49.10 42.65 -34.84
N ALA A 525 48.83 42.19 -36.06
CA ALA A 525 49.64 41.16 -36.72
C ALA A 525 51.09 41.65 -36.95
N LEU A 526 51.28 42.92 -37.30
CA LEU A 526 52.59 43.54 -37.43
C LEU A 526 53.30 43.66 -36.07
N ALA A 527 52.58 44.10 -35.03
CA ALA A 527 53.10 44.25 -33.67
C ALA A 527 53.47 42.90 -33.03
N GLN A 528 52.63 41.87 -33.18
CA GLN A 528 52.93 40.52 -32.70
C GLN A 528 54.16 39.94 -33.41
N ARG A 529 54.31 40.18 -34.72
CA ARG A 529 55.46 39.73 -35.50
C ARG A 529 56.75 40.49 -35.16
N ALA A 530 56.63 41.78 -34.83
CA ALA A 530 57.74 42.59 -34.31
C ALA A 530 58.15 42.17 -32.88
N SER A 531 57.19 41.86 -32.02
CA SER A 531 57.43 41.34 -30.66
C SER A 531 58.08 39.95 -30.68
N LEU A 532 57.65 39.07 -31.59
CA LEU A 532 58.30 37.76 -31.79
C LEU A 532 59.78 37.90 -32.18
N LEU A 533 60.12 38.92 -32.98
CA LEU A 533 61.50 39.26 -33.34
C LEU A 533 62.30 39.84 -32.15
N GLN A 534 61.66 40.61 -31.26
CA GLN A 534 62.28 41.20 -30.06
C GLN A 534 62.68 40.13 -29.02
N HIS A 535 61.90 39.05 -28.89
CA HIS A 535 62.19 37.95 -27.96
C HIS A 535 63.22 36.93 -28.48
N THR A 536 63.53 36.93 -29.79
CA THR A 536 64.52 35.99 -30.38
C THR A 536 65.98 36.47 -30.35
N GLY A 537 66.30 37.55 -29.63
CA GLY A 537 67.67 37.87 -29.24
C GLY A 537 68.58 38.37 -30.37
N ALA A 538 68.55 39.68 -30.63
CA ALA A 538 69.59 40.37 -31.40
C ALA A 538 69.74 41.85 -30.97
N ALA A 539 69.73 42.09 -29.65
CA ALA A 539 69.70 43.44 -29.09
C ALA A 539 71.02 44.25 -29.25
N GLY A 540 72.09 43.66 -29.79
CA GLY A 540 73.38 44.36 -29.94
C GLY A 540 73.68 44.97 -31.31
N VAL A 541 72.98 44.57 -32.38
CA VAL A 541 73.39 44.90 -33.77
C VAL A 541 72.38 45.79 -34.51
N PHE A 542 71.25 46.11 -33.89
CA PHE A 542 70.15 46.84 -34.55
C PHE A 542 69.91 48.26 -34.02
N GLU A 543 70.81 48.81 -33.23
CA GLU A 543 70.72 50.19 -32.74
C GLU A 543 70.61 51.20 -33.90
N GLY A 544 71.30 50.99 -35.02
CA GLY A 544 71.23 51.86 -36.20
C GLY A 544 69.98 51.72 -37.09
N THR A 545 69.30 50.58 -37.05
CA THR A 545 68.05 50.34 -37.83
C THR A 545 66.82 50.74 -37.03
N PHE A 546 66.82 50.48 -35.72
CA PHE A 546 65.82 51.02 -34.79
C PHE A 546 65.86 52.55 -34.79
N ARG A 547 67.05 53.16 -34.85
CA ARG A 547 67.21 54.62 -34.98
C ARG A 547 66.61 55.19 -36.28
N ARG A 548 66.65 54.45 -37.39
CA ARG A 548 66.00 54.86 -38.66
C ARG A 548 64.47 54.72 -38.65
N LEU A 549 63.95 53.72 -37.93
CA LEU A 549 62.52 53.54 -37.66
C LEU A 549 62.00 54.60 -36.67
N GLU A 550 62.78 54.92 -35.64
CA GLU A 550 62.54 56.06 -34.75
C GLU A 550 62.66 57.40 -35.48
N GLU A 551 63.60 57.55 -36.42
CA GLU A 551 63.72 58.74 -37.29
C GLU A 551 62.49 58.87 -38.22
N SER A 552 61.96 57.76 -38.77
CA SER A 552 60.71 57.76 -39.56
C SER A 552 59.48 58.08 -38.70
N LEU A 553 59.39 57.55 -37.48
CA LEU A 553 58.35 57.87 -36.49
C LEU A 553 58.48 59.32 -36.00
N ALA A 554 59.72 59.83 -35.92
CA ALA A 554 60.04 61.21 -35.65
C ALA A 554 59.73 62.11 -36.84
N THR A 555 59.77 61.62 -38.10
CA THR A 555 59.35 62.39 -39.28
C THR A 555 57.84 62.59 -39.27
N VAL A 556 57.07 61.58 -38.87
CA VAL A 556 55.61 61.68 -38.66
C VAL A 556 55.29 62.64 -37.50
N ARG A 557 56.07 62.61 -36.41
CA ARG A 557 55.96 63.60 -35.33
C ARG A 557 56.42 65.01 -35.74
N ASN A 558 57.38 65.14 -36.64
CA ASN A 558 57.96 66.42 -37.09
C ASN A 558 57.17 67.11 -38.22
N VAL A 559 56.23 66.43 -38.88
CA VAL A 559 55.19 67.12 -39.65
C VAL A 559 54.22 67.86 -38.70
N VAL A 560 54.09 67.40 -37.46
CA VAL A 560 53.29 68.05 -36.41
C VAL A 560 54.11 69.01 -35.54
N ALA A 561 55.43 68.84 -35.49
CA ALA A 561 56.33 69.66 -34.66
C ALA A 561 57.38 70.39 -35.51
N THR A 562 56.96 71.35 -36.33
CA THR A 562 57.89 72.32 -36.90
C THR A 562 58.54 73.18 -35.81
N ARG A 563 59.78 72.87 -35.41
CA ARG A 563 60.98 73.76 -35.47
C ARG A 563 62.09 73.36 -34.47
N ASN A 564 63.27 73.11 -35.06
CA ASN A 564 64.67 73.29 -34.62
C ASN A 564 65.10 73.05 -33.16
N ALA A 565 66.07 72.15 -32.96
CA ALA A 565 67.11 72.30 -31.93
C ALA A 565 68.44 71.56 -32.28
N THR A 566 69.56 72.17 -31.90
CA THR A 566 70.98 71.89 -32.23
C THR A 566 71.66 70.81 -31.36
N ALA A 567 72.89 70.40 -31.73
CA ALA A 567 73.69 69.32 -31.10
C ALA A 567 73.95 69.43 -29.57
N ALA A 568 73.85 70.63 -28.97
CA ALA A 568 73.88 70.79 -27.50
C ALA A 568 72.58 70.27 -26.84
N THR A 569 71.47 70.39 -27.55
CA THR A 569 70.16 69.87 -27.14
C THR A 569 70.12 68.35 -27.25
N ALA A 570 70.89 67.74 -28.16
CA ALA A 570 71.02 66.29 -28.25
C ALA A 570 71.77 65.69 -27.05
N ALA A 571 72.85 66.33 -26.57
CA ALA A 571 73.54 65.90 -25.35
C ALA A 571 72.69 66.11 -24.08
N HIS A 572 71.93 67.22 -24.02
CA HIS A 572 70.97 67.45 -22.96
C HIS A 572 69.80 66.46 -23.01
N LEU A 573 69.31 66.11 -24.21
CA LEU A 573 68.31 65.07 -24.43
C LEU A 573 68.87 63.71 -24.02
N THR A 574 70.07 63.28 -24.42
CA THR A 574 70.61 61.97 -24.01
C THR A 574 70.73 61.88 -22.49
N HIS A 575 71.17 62.96 -21.82
CA HIS A 575 71.21 62.99 -20.35
C HIS A 575 69.82 62.99 -19.70
N THR A 576 68.85 63.72 -20.26
CA THR A 576 67.45 63.68 -19.78
C THR A 576 66.72 62.42 -20.19
N THR A 577 67.13 61.71 -21.24
CA THR A 577 66.54 60.46 -21.71
C THR A 577 67.09 59.29 -20.90
N GLU A 578 68.37 59.33 -20.50
CA GLU A 578 68.93 58.38 -19.54
C GLU A 578 68.34 58.64 -18.14
N GLY A 579 68.16 59.91 -17.76
CA GLY A 579 67.44 60.30 -16.55
C GLY A 579 65.96 59.90 -16.56
N LEU A 580 65.27 60.05 -17.69
CA LEU A 580 63.88 59.61 -17.88
C LEU A 580 63.80 58.08 -17.96
N ARG A 581 64.79 57.37 -18.52
CA ARG A 581 64.88 55.90 -18.48
C ARG A 581 65.09 55.40 -17.07
N GLN A 582 65.91 56.09 -16.28
CA GLN A 582 66.12 55.77 -14.87
C GLN A 582 64.87 56.08 -14.06
N GLN A 583 64.18 57.21 -14.31
CA GLN A 583 62.88 57.53 -13.71
C GLN A 583 61.77 56.59 -14.17
N ILE A 584 61.75 56.14 -15.42
CA ILE A 584 60.82 55.14 -15.93
C ILE A 584 61.17 53.78 -15.34
N GLY A 585 62.44 53.44 -15.15
CA GLY A 585 62.88 52.22 -14.45
C GLY A 585 62.44 52.23 -12.99
N GLU A 586 62.64 53.34 -12.28
CA GLU A 586 62.17 53.53 -10.90
C GLU A 586 60.64 53.61 -10.83
N ALA A 587 59.98 54.23 -11.81
CA ALA A 587 58.52 54.31 -11.89
C ALA A 587 57.92 52.96 -12.28
N THR A 588 58.61 52.16 -13.10
CA THR A 588 58.22 50.80 -13.48
C THR A 588 58.41 49.88 -12.30
N GLU A 589 59.54 49.94 -11.59
CA GLU A 589 59.79 49.16 -10.38
C GLU A 589 58.86 49.60 -9.22
N ARG A 590 58.50 50.89 -9.14
CA ARG A 590 57.41 51.37 -8.29
C ARG A 590 56.05 50.89 -8.77
N LEU A 591 55.78 50.82 -10.08
CA LEU A 591 54.54 50.29 -10.65
C LEU A 591 54.42 48.79 -10.42
N THR A 592 55.50 48.02 -10.55
CA THR A 592 55.52 46.57 -10.28
C THR A 592 55.37 46.29 -8.79
N ARG A 593 55.95 47.16 -7.94
CA ARG A 593 55.73 47.12 -6.49
C ARG A 593 54.33 47.55 -6.11
N LEU A 594 53.78 48.59 -6.73
CA LEU A 594 52.40 49.04 -6.57
C LEU A 594 51.41 48.05 -7.16
N GLU A 595 51.73 47.31 -8.22
CA GLU A 595 50.96 46.20 -8.76
C GLU A 595 51.03 45.00 -7.82
N GLY A 596 52.19 44.72 -7.22
CA GLY A 596 52.35 43.72 -6.17
C GLY A 596 51.56 44.08 -4.90
N GLU A 597 51.61 45.35 -4.48
CA GLU A 597 50.83 45.89 -3.36
C GLU A 597 49.34 46.00 -3.71
N LEU A 598 48.96 46.29 -4.97
CA LEU A 598 47.58 46.32 -5.45
C LEU A 598 47.01 44.91 -5.58
N THR A 599 47.83 43.93 -5.98
CA THR A 599 47.43 42.51 -6.02
C THR A 599 47.30 41.98 -4.59
N ALA A 600 48.24 42.30 -3.69
CA ALA A 600 48.12 41.97 -2.27
C ALA A 600 46.95 42.70 -1.60
N ALA A 601 46.65 43.94 -1.99
CA ALA A 601 45.49 44.70 -1.55
C ALA A 601 44.19 44.18 -2.19
N GLN A 602 44.21 43.68 -3.43
CA GLN A 602 43.07 43.01 -4.09
C GLN A 602 42.78 41.66 -3.44
N ASP A 603 43.80 40.89 -3.06
CA ASP A 603 43.66 39.63 -2.32
C ASP A 603 43.19 39.90 -0.88
N ALA A 604 43.72 40.94 -0.23
CA ALA A 604 43.24 41.39 1.08
C ALA A 604 41.82 41.96 1.00
N ASN A 605 41.45 42.68 -0.07
CA ASN A 605 40.11 43.21 -0.30
C ASN A 605 39.13 42.11 -0.74
N PHE A 606 39.58 41.07 -1.42
CA PHE A 606 38.80 39.86 -1.72
C PHE A 606 38.50 39.07 -0.45
N ASN A 607 39.51 38.89 0.42
CA ASN A 607 39.32 38.27 1.72
C ASN A 607 38.48 39.16 2.66
N ALA A 608 38.68 40.48 2.66
CA ALA A 608 37.88 41.42 3.42
C ALA A 608 36.44 41.50 2.89
N SER A 609 36.20 41.47 1.58
CA SER A 609 34.86 41.35 0.96
C SER A 609 34.22 40.00 1.24
N HIS A 610 34.99 38.91 1.35
CA HIS A 610 34.48 37.60 1.76
C HIS A 610 34.04 37.61 3.23
N VAL A 611 34.82 38.24 4.11
CA VAL A 611 34.48 38.44 5.53
C VAL A 611 33.32 39.44 5.69
N LEU A 612 33.30 40.55 4.95
CA LEU A 612 32.18 41.51 4.93
C LEU A 612 30.91 40.87 4.39
N SER A 613 31.00 40.01 3.38
CA SER A 613 29.85 39.26 2.88
C SER A 613 29.39 38.19 3.86
N ALA A 614 30.29 37.59 4.64
CA ALA A 614 29.94 36.67 5.72
C ALA A 614 29.29 37.40 6.91
N VAL A 615 29.77 38.60 7.25
CA VAL A 615 29.17 39.47 8.27
C VAL A 615 27.85 40.07 7.79
N ASP A 616 27.71 40.44 6.52
CA ASP A 616 26.45 40.94 5.92
C ASP A 616 25.42 39.81 5.79
N ARG A 617 25.84 38.59 5.45
CA ARG A 617 24.99 37.39 5.54
C ARG A 617 24.62 37.07 6.98
N GLY A 618 25.54 37.23 7.92
CA GLY A 618 25.28 37.08 9.36
C GLY A 618 24.30 38.13 9.88
N ALA A 619 24.42 39.39 9.44
CA ALA A 619 23.53 40.49 9.79
C ALA A 619 22.14 40.32 9.15
N ARG A 620 22.06 39.83 7.90
CA ARG A 620 20.77 39.50 7.24
C ARG A 620 20.12 38.26 7.84
N ALA A 621 20.90 37.24 8.22
CA ALA A 621 20.41 36.08 8.94
C ALA A 621 19.93 36.47 10.35
N PHE A 622 20.64 37.35 11.04
CA PHE A 622 20.21 37.92 12.31
C PHE A 622 18.97 38.80 12.15
N ASN A 623 18.84 39.57 11.07
CA ASN A 623 17.64 40.35 10.74
C ASN A 623 16.44 39.45 10.39
N HIS A 624 16.65 38.33 9.70
CA HIS A 624 15.61 37.31 9.49
C HIS A 624 15.25 36.57 10.77
N SER A 625 16.21 36.27 11.65
CA SER A 625 15.93 35.72 12.97
C SER A 625 15.21 36.72 13.87
N LEU A 626 15.49 38.03 13.75
CA LEU A 626 14.74 39.09 14.41
C LEU A 626 13.31 39.20 13.85
N GLN A 627 13.12 39.09 12.53
CA GLN A 627 11.79 39.07 11.89
C GLN A 627 10.99 37.79 12.24
N ASP A 628 11.66 36.63 12.35
CA ASP A 628 11.04 35.38 12.82
C ASP A 628 10.69 35.47 14.31
N LEU A 629 11.53 36.10 15.13
CA LEU A 629 11.24 36.38 16.53
C LEU A 629 10.11 37.40 16.69
N GLU A 630 10.03 38.41 15.82
CA GLU A 630 8.97 39.41 15.77
C GLU A 630 7.62 38.80 15.33
N GLN A 631 7.64 37.88 14.35
CA GLN A 631 6.47 37.08 13.97
C GLN A 631 6.02 36.12 15.07
N ARG A 632 6.96 35.49 15.79
CA ARG A 632 6.64 34.65 16.97
C ARG A 632 6.12 35.49 18.14
N LEU A 633 6.60 36.73 18.31
CA LEU A 633 6.11 37.66 19.32
C LEU A 633 4.71 38.19 18.98
N ASP A 634 4.39 38.40 17.69
CA ASP A 634 3.04 38.74 17.22
C ASP A 634 2.07 37.56 17.38
N ALA A 635 2.52 36.34 17.11
CA ALA A 635 1.76 35.13 17.42
C ALA A 635 1.46 35.00 18.93
N LEU A 636 2.43 35.33 19.80
CA LEU A 636 2.25 35.38 21.25
C LEU A 636 1.31 36.53 21.69
N LYS A 637 1.37 37.72 21.06
CA LYS A 637 0.43 38.83 21.31
C LYS A 637 -1.02 38.47 21.00
N THR A 638 -1.25 37.67 19.96
CA THR A 638 -2.60 37.23 19.57
C THR A 638 -3.18 36.08 20.40
N SER A 639 -2.38 35.45 21.28
CA SER A 639 -2.79 34.31 22.11
C SER A 639 -3.38 34.67 23.50
N ASN A 640 -3.53 35.95 23.83
CA ASN A 640 -4.19 36.41 25.07
C ASN A 640 -5.48 37.20 24.75
N PHE A 641 -6.46 37.15 25.64
CA PHE A 641 -7.78 37.80 25.62
C PHE A 641 -7.77 39.28 25.14
N LEU A 642 -6.71 40.05 25.42
CA LEU A 642 -6.58 41.43 24.94
C LEU A 642 -6.29 41.52 23.42
N GLY A 643 -5.58 40.55 22.83
CA GLY A 643 -5.30 40.48 21.39
C GLY A 643 -6.53 40.12 20.54
N ALA A 644 -7.45 39.33 21.10
CA ALA A 644 -8.75 39.05 20.46
C ALA A 644 -9.65 40.30 20.42
N TYR A 645 -9.58 41.16 21.43
CA TYR A 645 -10.36 42.41 21.49
C TYR A 645 -9.87 43.45 20.47
N ASP A 646 -8.56 43.62 20.32
CA ASP A 646 -7.97 44.57 19.35
C ASP A 646 -8.18 44.12 17.89
N SER A 647 -8.14 42.80 17.62
CA SER A 647 -8.42 42.23 16.29
C SER A 647 -9.87 42.43 15.84
N ILE A 648 -10.84 42.32 16.76
CA ILE A 648 -12.26 42.61 16.48
C ILE A 648 -12.46 44.10 16.20
N ARG A 649 -11.78 44.99 16.95
CA ARG A 649 -11.85 46.44 16.75
C ARG A 649 -11.22 46.87 15.41
N GLN A 650 -10.10 46.26 15.04
CA GLN A 650 -9.43 46.50 13.76
C GLN A 650 -10.28 46.00 12.58
N SER A 651 -10.81 44.78 12.66
CA SER A 651 -11.70 44.21 11.63
C SER A 651 -12.97 45.04 11.45
N HIS A 652 -13.51 45.62 12.53
CA HIS A 652 -14.64 46.55 12.45
C HIS A 652 -14.28 47.87 11.75
N GLY A 653 -13.07 48.40 11.99
CA GLY A 653 -12.55 49.59 11.30
C GLY A 653 -12.32 49.36 9.79
N GLU A 654 -11.77 48.20 9.44
CA GLU A 654 -11.53 47.82 8.03
C GLU A 654 -12.84 47.59 7.27
N SER A 655 -13.86 47.01 7.92
CA SER A 655 -15.22 46.89 7.36
C SER A 655 -15.86 48.25 7.10
N ARG A 656 -15.76 49.20 8.04
CA ARG A 656 -16.29 50.57 7.87
C ARG A 656 -15.59 51.34 6.74
N GLU A 657 -14.28 51.18 6.58
CA GLU A 657 -13.53 51.83 5.49
C GLU A 657 -13.82 51.18 4.13
N ALA A 658 -14.10 49.87 4.10
CA ALA A 658 -14.57 49.18 2.90
C ALA A 658 -15.98 49.65 2.50
N GLU A 659 -16.90 49.81 3.44
CA GLU A 659 -18.24 50.36 3.23
C GLU A 659 -18.17 51.80 2.69
N ARG A 660 -17.32 52.65 3.28
CA ARG A 660 -17.12 54.04 2.85
C ARG A 660 -16.54 54.13 1.42
N ARG A 661 -15.64 53.21 1.05
CA ARG A 661 -15.06 53.11 -0.31
C ARG A 661 -16.06 52.61 -1.35
N ALA A 662 -16.95 51.69 -0.96
CA ALA A 662 -18.04 51.22 -1.82
C ALA A 662 -19.09 52.33 -2.05
N ASP A 663 -19.47 53.06 -1.00
CA ASP A 663 -20.43 54.17 -1.08
C ASP A 663 -19.88 55.37 -1.88
N THR A 664 -18.58 55.68 -1.79
CA THR A 664 -17.96 56.74 -2.64
C THR A 664 -17.89 56.33 -4.11
N SER A 665 -17.80 55.03 -4.41
CA SER A 665 -17.76 54.53 -5.79
C SER A 665 -19.14 54.40 -6.44
N THR A 666 -20.21 54.37 -5.64
CA THR A 666 -21.59 54.08 -6.11
C THR A 666 -22.62 55.16 -5.83
N ARG A 667 -22.49 55.93 -4.75
CA ARG A 667 -23.51 56.91 -4.29
C ARG A 667 -23.05 58.36 -4.33
N ALA A 668 -21.74 58.63 -4.31
CA ALA A 668 -21.24 59.99 -4.47
C ALA A 668 -21.48 60.50 -5.90
N VAL A 669 -21.75 61.80 -6.08
CA VAL A 669 -21.87 62.42 -7.40
C VAL A 669 -20.84 63.55 -7.50
N PRO A 670 -19.89 63.49 -8.45
CA PRO A 670 -19.71 62.44 -9.45
C PRO A 670 -18.98 61.19 -8.90
N SER A 671 -19.51 59.99 -9.15
CA SER A 671 -18.89 58.68 -8.96
C SER A 671 -18.61 57.99 -10.29
N PRO A 672 -17.71 56.98 -10.34
CA PRO A 672 -17.44 56.19 -11.54
C PRO A 672 -18.70 55.65 -12.23
N VAL A 673 -19.74 55.28 -11.44
CA VAL A 673 -21.04 54.83 -11.97
C VAL A 673 -21.81 55.99 -12.64
N SER A 674 -21.84 57.18 -12.01
CA SER A 674 -22.46 58.37 -12.63
C SER A 674 -21.72 58.86 -13.87
N THR A 675 -20.39 58.75 -13.89
CA THR A 675 -19.54 59.11 -15.05
C THR A 675 -19.72 58.11 -16.19
N SER A 676 -19.86 56.82 -15.87
CA SER A 676 -20.18 55.76 -16.83
C SER A 676 -21.58 55.94 -17.43
N ALA A 677 -22.60 56.28 -16.60
CA ALA A 677 -23.94 56.58 -17.07
C ALA A 677 -23.99 57.82 -17.99
N ALA A 678 -23.27 58.89 -17.66
CA ALA A 678 -23.14 60.07 -18.52
C ALA A 678 -22.42 59.77 -19.84
N THR A 679 -21.41 58.91 -19.81
CA THR A 679 -20.67 58.46 -21.01
C THR A 679 -21.56 57.58 -21.89
N ARG A 680 -22.36 56.68 -21.30
CA ARG A 680 -23.36 55.87 -22.02
C ARG A 680 -24.39 56.76 -22.71
N HIS A 681 -24.95 57.75 -22.00
CA HIS A 681 -25.95 58.65 -22.57
C HIS A 681 -25.39 59.48 -23.75
N ARG A 682 -24.14 59.95 -23.63
CA ARG A 682 -23.43 60.65 -24.71
C ARG A 682 -23.16 59.74 -25.92
N THR A 683 -22.92 58.46 -25.68
CA THR A 683 -22.71 57.45 -26.73
C THR A 683 -24.03 57.09 -27.43
N GLU A 684 -25.12 56.98 -26.69
CA GLU A 684 -26.47 56.74 -27.23
C GLU A 684 -26.94 57.90 -28.12
N GLN A 685 -26.66 59.16 -27.74
CA GLN A 685 -26.95 60.33 -28.57
C GLN A 685 -26.14 60.35 -29.88
N LEU A 686 -24.88 59.94 -29.84
CA LEU A 686 -24.03 59.81 -31.04
C LEU A 686 -24.50 58.67 -31.96
N LEU A 687 -25.01 57.58 -31.39
CA LEU A 687 -25.61 56.47 -32.14
C LEU A 687 -26.94 56.85 -32.79
N ALA A 688 -27.79 57.62 -32.10
CA ALA A 688 -29.04 58.14 -32.65
C ALA A 688 -28.78 59.13 -33.80
N SER A 689 -27.82 60.05 -33.63
CA SER A 689 -27.41 60.99 -34.69
C SER A 689 -26.90 60.29 -35.95
N ARG A 690 -26.07 59.25 -35.81
CA ARG A 690 -25.65 58.42 -36.97
C ARG A 690 -26.79 57.59 -37.58
N ARG A 691 -27.78 57.18 -36.78
CA ARG A 691 -28.95 56.45 -37.27
C ARG A 691 -29.82 57.35 -38.15
N ASP A 692 -30.01 58.61 -37.76
CA ASP A 692 -30.76 59.59 -38.55
C ASP A 692 -30.02 59.99 -39.83
N ASP A 693 -28.69 60.11 -39.78
CA ASP A 693 -27.87 60.34 -40.98
C ASP A 693 -27.88 59.14 -41.94
N PHE A 694 -27.84 57.91 -41.41
CA PHE A 694 -27.96 56.67 -42.18
C PHE A 694 -29.36 56.53 -42.82
N ASN A 695 -30.42 56.90 -42.10
CA ASN A 695 -31.78 56.89 -42.62
C ASN A 695 -31.99 57.98 -43.70
N ARG A 696 -31.38 59.16 -43.54
CA ARG A 696 -31.40 60.23 -44.58
C ARG A 696 -30.61 59.85 -45.83
N GLN A 697 -29.49 59.13 -45.68
CA GLN A 697 -28.71 58.64 -46.83
C GLN A 697 -29.38 57.47 -47.58
N ASN A 698 -30.24 56.69 -46.92
CA ASN A 698 -31.03 55.64 -47.57
C ASN A 698 -32.35 56.14 -48.19
N ALA A 699 -32.82 57.35 -47.86
CA ALA A 699 -34.06 57.92 -48.38
C ALA A 699 -33.92 58.57 -49.78
N ALA A 700 -32.75 58.51 -50.42
CA ALA A 700 -32.48 59.11 -51.73
C ALA A 700 -32.37 58.10 -52.89
N SER A 701 -32.76 56.84 -52.68
CA SER A 701 -32.72 55.79 -53.71
C SER A 701 -33.98 54.92 -53.66
N GLN A 702 -35.15 55.48 -54.00
CA GLN A 702 -36.24 54.84 -54.76
C GLN A 702 -37.52 55.70 -54.71
N GLU A 703 -37.72 56.52 -55.74
CA GLU A 703 -39.05 56.92 -56.19
C GLU A 703 -39.58 55.88 -57.18
N GLY A 704 -40.88 55.58 -57.10
CA GLY A 704 -41.68 55.16 -58.26
C GLY A 704 -42.53 53.88 -58.11
N ALA A 705 -43.79 54.07 -57.71
CA ALA A 705 -45.04 53.57 -58.36
C ALA A 705 -46.09 52.98 -57.38
N ASP A 706 -47.13 53.78 -57.14
CA ASP A 706 -48.53 53.48 -56.74
C ASP A 706 -49.37 53.30 -58.06
N PRO A 707 -50.67 52.86 -58.16
CA PRO A 707 -51.71 52.55 -57.17
C PRO A 707 -52.66 51.34 -57.46
N GLU A 708 -53.50 51.08 -56.46
CA GLU A 708 -54.88 50.54 -56.51
C GLU A 708 -55.18 49.04 -56.76
N SER A 709 -56.03 48.53 -55.85
CA SER A 709 -56.80 47.27 -55.78
C SER A 709 -56.21 46.29 -54.74
N ILE A 710 -56.80 46.02 -53.56
CA ILE A 710 -58.21 45.77 -53.28
C ILE A 710 -58.54 46.13 -51.81
N GLU A 711 -59.38 47.15 -51.67
CA GLU A 711 -60.37 47.32 -50.61
C GLU A 711 -61.50 46.28 -50.83
N VAL A 712 -61.33 45.05 -50.37
CA VAL A 712 -62.39 44.04 -50.14
C VAL A 712 -61.73 43.03 -49.21
N VAL A 713 -61.88 43.05 -47.89
CA VAL A 713 -63.12 42.87 -47.14
C VAL A 713 -62.98 43.66 -45.84
N ALA A 714 -63.56 44.85 -45.84
CA ALA A 714 -63.85 45.56 -44.62
C ALA A 714 -64.91 44.78 -43.80
N SER A 715 -64.71 44.79 -42.49
CA SER A 715 -65.79 44.94 -41.49
C SER A 715 -66.83 43.82 -41.33
N ARG A 716 -66.79 43.15 -40.18
CA ARG A 716 -67.84 43.19 -39.11
C ARG A 716 -67.48 42.06 -38.13
N VAL A 717 -67.09 42.28 -36.87
CA VAL A 717 -67.64 43.12 -35.81
C VAL A 717 -69.11 42.79 -35.50
N LEU A 718 -69.34 42.50 -34.21
CA LEU A 718 -70.59 42.62 -33.42
C LEU A 718 -71.48 41.35 -33.36
N GLU A 719 -72.14 40.95 -32.26
CA GLU A 719 -72.25 41.44 -30.87
C GLU A 719 -73.20 40.53 -30.04
N LEU A 720 -72.99 40.51 -28.72
CA LEU A 720 -73.94 40.66 -27.58
C LEU A 720 -75.22 39.80 -27.37
N SER A 721 -75.21 39.13 -26.19
CA SER A 721 -76.08 39.28 -24.98
C SER A 721 -77.55 38.81 -24.85
N LEU A 722 -77.73 37.91 -23.84
CA LEU A 722 -78.76 37.78 -22.75
C LEU A 722 -80.25 37.51 -23.10
N PRO A 723 -81.14 37.07 -22.16
CA PRO A 723 -81.04 36.25 -20.91
C PRO A 723 -82.17 35.16 -20.78
N ALA A 724 -82.12 34.28 -19.76
CA ALA A 724 -83.28 33.86 -18.89
C ALA A 724 -83.04 32.57 -18.06
N ALA A 725 -83.48 32.59 -16.79
CA ALA A 725 -83.68 31.45 -15.86
C ALA A 725 -84.93 30.61 -16.26
N PRO A 726 -85.27 29.39 -15.73
CA PRO A 726 -85.14 28.87 -14.35
C PRO A 726 -85.00 27.32 -14.19
N ALA A 727 -83.91 26.79 -13.60
CA ALA A 727 -83.78 25.33 -13.35
C ALA A 727 -83.19 24.95 -11.98
N GLN A 728 -83.16 25.87 -11.02
CA GLN A 728 -82.58 25.65 -9.69
C GLN A 728 -83.43 24.78 -8.74
N ILE A 729 -84.67 24.41 -9.11
CA ILE A 729 -85.55 23.61 -8.24
C ILE A 729 -85.48 22.09 -8.55
N HIS A 730 -84.99 21.68 -9.73
CA HIS A 730 -84.69 20.26 -10.03
C HIS A 730 -83.35 19.79 -9.46
N ARG A 731 -82.43 20.72 -9.22
CA ARG A 731 -81.07 20.41 -8.75
C ARG A 731 -81.03 19.95 -7.29
N LEU A 732 -81.92 20.47 -6.44
CA LEU A 732 -82.02 20.08 -5.03
C LEU A 732 -82.78 18.76 -4.81
N ALA A 733 -83.72 18.42 -5.69
CA ALA A 733 -84.52 17.19 -5.59
C ALA A 733 -83.74 15.94 -6.03
N GLU A 734 -82.85 16.04 -7.02
CA GLU A 734 -81.92 14.96 -7.39
C GLU A 734 -80.76 14.81 -6.39
N GLU A 735 -80.34 15.89 -5.70
CA GLU A 735 -79.33 15.81 -4.63
C GLU A 735 -79.79 15.01 -3.41
N ILE A 736 -81.07 15.08 -3.04
CA ILE A 736 -81.64 14.29 -1.92
C ILE A 736 -81.82 12.82 -2.34
N LYS A 737 -82.24 12.56 -3.59
CA LYS A 737 -82.37 11.21 -4.16
C LYS A 737 -81.02 10.50 -4.29
N ALA A 738 -79.95 11.24 -4.56
CA ALA A 738 -78.58 10.74 -4.57
C ALA A 738 -78.06 10.39 -3.16
N ARG A 739 -78.40 11.18 -2.14
CA ARG A 739 -78.00 10.94 -0.73
C ARG A 739 -78.77 9.84 -0.03
N VAL A 740 -79.97 9.48 -0.50
CA VAL A 740 -80.72 8.33 0.05
C VAL A 740 -80.25 7.00 -0.58
N ARG A 741 -79.62 7.03 -1.77
CA ARG A 741 -78.92 5.87 -2.36
C ARG A 741 -77.54 5.59 -1.73
N SER A 742 -76.97 6.53 -0.97
CA SER A 742 -75.66 6.37 -0.32
C SER A 742 -75.71 5.65 1.03
N LEU A 743 -76.83 5.05 1.42
CA LEU A 743 -77.00 4.36 2.70
C LEU A 743 -77.11 2.83 2.60
N ALA A 744 -76.81 2.23 1.45
CA ALA A 744 -76.65 0.78 1.35
C ALA A 744 -75.68 0.39 0.21
N SER A 745 -74.37 0.50 0.43
CA SER A 745 -73.41 -0.37 -0.26
C SER A 745 -72.14 -0.52 0.59
N VAL A 746 -71.74 -1.78 0.83
CA VAL A 746 -70.46 -2.12 1.46
C VAL A 746 -69.30 -1.72 0.54
N ASP A 747 -69.55 -1.64 -0.76
CA ASP A 747 -68.60 -1.19 -1.78
C ASP A 747 -68.23 0.29 -1.65
N ALA A 748 -69.15 1.16 -1.19
CA ALA A 748 -68.87 2.59 -0.99
C ALA A 748 -67.91 2.83 0.18
N ILE A 749 -67.95 2.00 1.24
CA ILE A 749 -66.99 2.09 2.35
C ILE A 749 -65.61 1.60 1.90
N LEU A 750 -65.53 0.58 1.05
CA LEU A 750 -64.28 0.10 0.46
C LEU A 750 -63.69 1.11 -0.55
N GLU A 751 -64.51 1.84 -1.32
CA GLU A 751 -64.06 2.89 -2.23
C GLU A 751 -63.64 4.17 -1.49
N GLN A 752 -64.35 4.52 -0.40
CA GLN A 752 -64.05 5.69 0.43
C GLN A 752 -62.79 5.45 1.30
N THR A 753 -62.55 4.22 1.75
CA THR A 753 -61.28 3.84 2.42
C THR A 753 -60.17 3.45 1.45
N ALA A 754 -60.42 3.18 0.17
CA ALA A 754 -59.35 2.95 -0.82
C ALA A 754 -58.49 4.21 -1.05
N GLY A 755 -59.04 5.40 -0.83
CA GLY A 755 -58.29 6.65 -0.73
C GLY A 755 -57.38 6.66 0.50
N ASP A 756 -57.95 6.41 1.68
CA ASP A 756 -57.24 6.40 2.96
C ASP A 756 -56.19 5.28 3.07
N VAL A 757 -56.44 4.11 2.46
CA VAL A 757 -55.50 2.98 2.40
C VAL A 757 -54.38 3.26 1.40
N ARG A 758 -54.65 3.95 0.28
CA ARG A 758 -53.59 4.45 -0.60
C ARG A 758 -52.77 5.54 0.06
N GLN A 759 -53.41 6.45 0.79
CA GLN A 759 -52.74 7.50 1.55
C GLN A 759 -51.94 6.94 2.72
N ALA A 760 -52.46 5.94 3.43
CA ALA A 760 -51.73 5.19 4.46
C ALA A 760 -50.58 4.37 3.86
N GLY A 761 -50.75 3.81 2.66
CA GLY A 761 -49.67 3.15 1.91
C GLY A 761 -48.58 4.11 1.44
N GLN A 762 -48.96 5.32 0.98
CA GLN A 762 -48.03 6.40 0.66
C GLN A 762 -47.30 6.92 1.89
N LEU A 763 -48.02 7.14 3.00
CA LEU A 763 -47.42 7.53 4.29
C LEU A 763 -46.51 6.44 4.84
N LEU A 764 -46.83 5.16 4.64
CA LEU A 764 -45.96 4.05 5.01
C LEU A 764 -44.72 3.99 4.12
N GLN A 765 -44.84 4.20 2.81
CA GLN A 765 -43.69 4.32 1.91
C GLN A 765 -42.84 5.56 2.23
N ASP A 766 -43.46 6.68 2.58
CA ASP A 766 -42.76 7.90 3.00
C ASP A 766 -42.09 7.72 4.36
N ALA A 767 -42.72 7.01 5.30
CA ALA A 767 -42.11 6.64 6.57
C ALA A 767 -40.96 5.64 6.38
N GLN A 768 -41.06 4.70 5.43
CA GLN A 768 -39.97 3.78 5.08
C GLN A 768 -38.83 4.50 4.36
N ARG A 769 -39.12 5.47 3.47
CA ARG A 769 -38.14 6.36 2.85
C ARG A 769 -37.48 7.29 3.85
N ALA A 770 -38.24 7.80 4.82
CA ALA A 770 -37.71 8.60 5.92
C ALA A 770 -36.84 7.75 6.85
N ARG A 771 -37.23 6.49 7.10
CA ARG A 771 -36.44 5.52 7.87
C ARG A 771 -35.14 5.17 7.15
N SER A 772 -35.16 4.89 5.85
CA SER A 772 -33.93 4.61 5.10
C SER A 772 -33.02 5.84 4.99
N ARG A 773 -33.58 7.04 4.89
CA ARG A 773 -32.82 8.30 5.03
C ARG A 773 -32.23 8.46 6.42
N ALA A 774 -32.98 8.15 7.49
CA ALA A 774 -32.50 8.22 8.86
C ALA A 774 -31.41 7.16 9.14
N GLU A 775 -31.52 5.96 8.57
CA GLU A 775 -30.49 4.91 8.60
C GLU A 775 -29.25 5.34 7.81
N GLY A 776 -29.42 6.04 6.68
CA GLY A 776 -28.33 6.68 5.95
C GLY A 776 -27.64 7.76 6.76
N VAL A 777 -28.42 8.62 7.46
CA VAL A 777 -27.89 9.64 8.37
C VAL A 777 -27.15 9.01 9.55
N ARG A 778 -27.66 7.90 10.10
CA ARG A 778 -26.97 7.11 11.13
C ARG A 778 -25.66 6.54 10.59
N GLY A 779 -25.64 5.99 9.37
CA GLY A 779 -24.42 5.51 8.72
C GLY A 779 -23.39 6.63 8.51
N THR A 780 -23.81 7.83 8.12
CA THR A 780 -22.91 8.99 8.06
C THR A 780 -22.45 9.46 9.44
N ALA A 781 -23.29 9.37 10.48
CA ALA A 781 -22.90 9.72 11.84
C ALA A 781 -21.89 8.71 12.42
N GLU A 782 -22.07 7.42 12.14
CA GLU A 782 -21.12 6.35 12.48
C GLU A 782 -19.78 6.54 11.73
N ALA A 783 -19.82 6.94 10.46
CA ALA A 783 -18.62 7.28 9.68
C ALA A 783 -17.90 8.53 10.21
N VAL A 784 -18.65 9.57 10.62
CA VAL A 784 -18.08 10.76 11.27
C VAL A 784 -17.46 10.38 12.62
N GLN A 785 -18.09 9.47 13.37
CA GLN A 785 -17.56 8.99 14.65
C GLN A 785 -16.27 8.18 14.47
N GLN A 786 -16.19 7.33 13.44
CA GLN A 786 -14.95 6.66 13.05
C GLN A 786 -13.87 7.65 12.60
N ALA A 787 -14.22 8.65 11.80
CA ALA A 787 -13.29 9.70 11.39
C ALA A 787 -12.79 10.52 12.60
N LEU A 788 -13.63 10.72 13.62
CA LEU A 788 -13.25 11.40 14.87
C LEU A 788 -12.28 10.56 15.73
N GLU A 789 -12.48 9.23 15.77
CA GLU A 789 -11.57 8.28 16.41
C GLU A 789 -10.21 8.23 15.70
N GLU A 790 -10.21 8.22 14.36
CA GLU A 790 -8.99 8.30 13.54
C GLU A 790 -8.29 9.65 13.72
N ALA A 791 -9.03 10.75 13.78
CA ALA A 791 -8.49 12.07 14.07
C ALA A 791 -7.87 12.13 15.48
N ARG A 792 -8.50 11.52 16.49
CA ARG A 792 -7.93 11.39 17.85
C ARG A 792 -6.65 10.55 17.86
N ARG A 793 -6.61 9.45 17.12
CA ARG A 793 -5.37 8.65 16.94
C ARG A 793 -4.27 9.46 16.27
N ALA A 794 -4.60 10.20 15.21
CA ALA A 794 -3.67 11.08 14.53
C ALA A 794 -3.17 12.20 15.46
N GLN A 795 -4.05 12.76 16.29
CA GLN A 795 -3.71 13.77 17.30
C GLN A 795 -2.78 13.20 18.39
N GLY A 796 -3.01 11.98 18.86
CA GLY A 796 -2.11 11.29 19.79
C GLY A 796 -0.73 10.98 19.19
N MET A 797 -0.67 10.61 17.90
CA MET A 797 0.61 10.46 17.19
C MET A 797 1.33 11.80 17.02
N ALA A 798 0.59 12.88 16.75
CA ALA A 798 1.14 14.22 16.66
C ALA A 798 1.66 14.73 18.02
N GLU A 799 0.96 14.47 19.13
CA GLU A 799 1.42 14.78 20.49
C GLU A 799 2.70 14.02 20.85
N GLN A 800 2.78 12.74 20.48
CA GLN A 800 4.00 11.94 20.68
C GLN A 800 5.17 12.46 19.84
N ALA A 801 4.92 12.88 18.60
CA ALA A 801 5.92 13.51 17.74
C ALA A 801 6.36 14.88 18.30
N LEU A 802 5.45 15.68 18.86
CA LEU A 802 5.75 16.95 19.53
C LEU A 802 6.59 16.72 20.80
N HIS A 803 6.33 15.66 21.56
CA HIS A 803 7.15 15.30 22.71
C HIS A 803 8.58 14.89 22.31
N HIS A 804 8.74 14.11 21.23
CA HIS A 804 10.07 13.80 20.70
C HIS A 804 10.78 15.07 20.19
N ALA A 805 10.07 15.94 19.45
CA ALA A 805 10.63 17.20 18.98
C ALA A 805 11.04 18.12 20.15
N ALA A 806 10.29 18.16 21.24
CA ALA A 806 10.66 18.91 22.44
C ALA A 806 11.93 18.35 23.12
N SER A 807 12.07 17.02 23.15
CA SER A 807 13.30 16.37 23.63
C SER A 807 14.51 16.70 22.75
N ASP A 808 14.33 16.70 21.42
CA ASP A 808 15.38 17.03 20.46
C ASP A 808 15.78 18.51 20.52
N ILE A 809 14.79 19.40 20.73
CA ILE A 809 15.04 20.83 20.99
C ILE A 809 15.87 20.98 22.28
N GLN A 810 15.49 20.31 23.37
CA GLN A 810 16.24 20.38 24.63
C GLN A 810 17.65 19.80 24.51
N HIS A 811 17.85 18.80 23.64
CA HIS A 811 19.18 18.27 23.33
C HIS A 811 20.00 19.27 22.50
N SER A 812 19.37 19.91 21.52
CA SER A 812 19.96 20.94 20.67
C SER A 812 20.32 22.21 21.45
N GLU A 813 19.48 22.62 22.41
CA GLU A 813 19.76 23.73 23.33
C GLU A 813 20.97 23.44 24.22
N ARG A 814 21.09 22.20 24.73
CA ARG A 814 22.29 21.78 25.48
C ARG A 814 23.55 21.80 24.61
N ALA A 815 23.46 21.36 23.35
CA ALA A 815 24.57 21.43 22.40
C ALA A 815 24.92 22.87 21.99
N LEU A 816 23.93 23.75 21.88
CA LEU A 816 24.14 25.19 21.66
C LEU A 816 24.81 25.85 22.87
N GLY A 817 24.45 25.46 24.09
CA GLY A 817 25.11 25.91 25.31
C GLY A 817 26.60 25.52 25.36
N THR A 818 26.93 24.28 25.00
CA THR A 818 28.34 23.84 24.93
C THR A 818 29.10 24.52 23.79
N MET A 819 28.46 24.75 22.64
CA MET A 819 29.05 25.54 21.55
C MET A 819 29.28 26.99 21.96
N GLN A 820 28.34 27.62 22.69
CA GLN A 820 28.47 28.98 23.22
C GLN A 820 29.66 29.10 24.19
N GLU A 821 29.84 28.12 25.08
CA GLU A 821 30.96 28.05 26.01
C GLU A 821 32.30 27.85 25.28
N GLN A 822 32.31 27.04 24.21
CA GLN A 822 33.48 26.88 23.34
C GLN A 822 33.81 28.17 22.55
N THR A 823 32.80 28.89 22.05
CA THR A 823 33.01 30.17 21.37
C THR A 823 33.48 31.26 22.33
N ALA A 824 32.98 31.32 23.57
CA ALA A 824 33.46 32.26 24.58
C ALA A 824 34.93 31.99 24.94
N ASN A 825 35.32 30.72 25.06
CA ASN A 825 36.72 30.33 25.25
C ASN A 825 37.61 30.70 24.04
N ALA A 826 37.09 30.55 22.81
CA ALA A 826 37.79 30.93 21.60
C ALA A 826 37.93 32.46 21.45
N GLU A 827 36.91 33.23 21.82
CA GLU A 827 36.95 34.70 21.88
C GLU A 827 37.98 35.20 22.89
N GLN A 828 38.08 34.55 24.04
CA GLN A 828 39.09 34.87 25.05
C GLN A 828 40.51 34.55 24.56
N TRP A 829 40.68 33.45 23.80
CA TRP A 829 41.94 33.13 23.13
C TRP A 829 42.31 34.17 22.05
N LEU A 830 41.34 34.63 21.27
CA LEU A 830 41.50 35.69 20.26
C LEU A 830 41.85 37.03 20.90
N ALA A 831 41.25 37.37 22.04
CA ALA A 831 41.61 38.56 22.81
C ALA A 831 43.06 38.48 23.32
N GLY A 832 43.49 37.32 23.81
CA GLY A 832 44.89 37.06 24.19
C GLY A 832 45.87 37.18 23.02
N ALA A 833 45.51 36.64 21.84
CA ALA A 833 46.30 36.76 20.62
C ALA A 833 46.39 38.22 20.14
N ARG A 834 45.29 38.96 20.19
CA ARG A 834 45.23 40.39 19.86
C ARG A 834 46.10 41.24 20.80
N GLY A 835 46.15 40.90 22.08
CA GLY A 835 47.09 41.50 23.04
C GLY A 835 48.56 41.28 22.66
N ARG A 836 48.94 40.07 22.24
CA ARG A 836 50.31 39.75 21.78
C ARG A 836 50.67 40.48 20.48
N ILE A 837 49.71 40.63 19.57
CA ILE A 837 49.87 41.44 18.35
C ILE A 837 50.09 42.92 18.70
N GLY A 838 49.37 43.46 19.67
CA GLY A 838 49.59 44.85 20.14
C GLY A 838 50.98 45.08 20.74
N VAL A 839 51.54 44.10 21.46
CA VAL A 839 52.92 44.16 21.96
C VAL A 839 53.94 44.13 20.81
N LEU A 840 53.71 43.30 19.79
CA LEU A 840 54.55 43.24 18.59
C LEU A 840 54.47 44.51 17.75
N ASP A 841 53.29 45.13 17.66
CA ASP A 841 53.10 46.41 16.96
C ASP A 841 53.87 47.54 17.65
N GLY A 842 53.80 47.61 18.99
CA GLY A 842 54.61 48.54 19.79
C GLY A 842 56.12 48.32 19.64
N GLN A 843 56.58 47.07 19.53
CA GLN A 843 57.99 46.75 19.23
C GLN A 843 58.38 47.16 17.82
N THR A 844 57.46 47.03 16.86
CA THR A 844 57.67 47.41 15.45
C THR A 844 57.75 48.93 15.32
N ASP A 845 56.93 49.69 16.04
CA ASP A 845 57.01 51.15 16.09
C ASP A 845 58.27 51.64 16.80
N ALA A 846 58.70 50.99 17.89
CA ALA A 846 60.00 51.26 18.51
C ALA A 846 61.18 51.00 17.54
N LEU A 847 61.07 49.97 16.69
CA LEU A 847 62.03 49.68 15.62
C LEU A 847 61.97 50.71 14.49
N LYS A 848 60.79 51.23 14.12
CA LYS A 848 60.66 52.33 13.16
C LYS A 848 61.33 53.61 13.67
N VAL A 849 61.16 53.93 14.95
CA VAL A 849 61.85 55.07 15.59
C VAL A 849 63.37 54.84 15.63
N LYS A 850 63.84 53.64 15.96
CA LYS A 850 65.27 53.29 15.86
C LYS A 850 65.80 53.37 14.43
N ARG A 851 65.01 52.96 13.43
CA ARG A 851 65.37 53.06 12.00
C ARG A 851 65.44 54.52 11.55
N ALA A 852 64.52 55.37 11.98
CA ALA A 852 64.56 56.81 11.72
C ALA A 852 65.79 57.45 12.37
N ASN A 853 66.14 57.07 13.61
CA ASN A 853 67.36 57.53 14.27
C ASN A 853 68.63 57.04 13.57
N ASN A 854 68.67 55.78 13.11
CA ASN A 854 69.78 55.24 12.33
C ASN A 854 69.91 55.93 10.96
N SER A 855 68.78 56.26 10.32
CA SER A 855 68.77 57.04 9.08
C SER A 855 69.29 58.47 9.32
N LEU A 856 68.87 59.12 10.41
CA LEU A 856 69.36 60.46 10.77
C LEU A 856 70.85 60.44 11.15
N ALA A 857 71.32 59.39 11.83
CA ALA A 857 72.74 59.17 12.12
C ALA A 857 73.55 58.89 10.84
N ALA A 858 72.99 58.15 9.88
CA ALA A 858 73.61 57.93 8.57
C ALA A 858 73.71 59.23 7.76
N THR A 859 72.69 60.09 7.78
CA THR A 859 72.74 61.41 7.14
C THR A 859 73.78 62.32 7.79
N ARG A 860 73.86 62.34 9.13
CA ARG A 860 74.91 63.09 9.86
C ARG A 860 76.32 62.56 9.60
N ALA A 861 76.47 61.23 9.45
CA ALA A 861 77.74 60.62 9.06
C ALA A 861 78.11 60.95 7.61
N GLN A 862 77.12 61.02 6.71
CA GLN A 862 77.31 61.44 5.32
C GLN A 862 77.71 62.92 5.23
N GLU A 863 77.09 63.80 6.03
CA GLU A 863 77.47 65.22 6.13
C GLU A 863 78.86 65.42 6.76
N ALA A 864 79.22 64.62 7.76
CA ALA A 864 80.57 64.62 8.32
C ALA A 864 81.60 64.12 7.30
N ALA A 865 81.25 63.13 6.48
CA ALA A 865 82.09 62.61 5.40
C ALA A 865 82.23 63.61 4.23
N SER A 866 81.17 64.35 3.89
CA SER A 866 81.24 65.42 2.89
C SER A 866 82.07 66.60 3.43
N ALA A 867 81.89 67.01 4.68
CA ALA A 867 82.72 68.06 5.30
C ALA A 867 84.19 67.65 5.42
N ALA A 868 84.50 66.36 5.65
CA ALA A 868 85.87 65.83 5.63
C ALA A 868 86.44 65.78 4.20
N ARG A 869 85.61 65.47 3.20
CA ARG A 869 85.99 65.48 1.78
C ARG A 869 86.22 66.91 1.27
N ASP A 870 85.42 67.87 1.69
CA ASP A 870 85.56 69.27 1.31
C ASP A 870 86.81 69.89 1.95
N ARG A 871 87.09 69.58 3.24
CA ARG A 871 88.37 69.93 3.89
C ARG A 871 89.58 69.23 3.27
N ALA A 872 89.44 67.99 2.81
CA ALA A 872 90.48 67.29 2.05
C ALA A 872 90.69 67.90 0.65
N SER A 873 89.63 68.48 0.06
CA SER A 873 89.71 69.22 -1.21
C SER A 873 90.33 70.62 -1.05
N GLU A 874 90.06 71.31 0.06
CA GLU A 874 90.73 72.56 0.45
C GLU A 874 92.22 72.33 0.73
N ALA A 875 92.57 71.23 1.42
CA ALA A 875 93.97 70.82 1.61
C ALA A 875 94.68 70.46 0.29
N LYS A 876 93.94 69.96 -0.71
CA LYS A 876 94.45 69.70 -2.07
C LYS A 876 94.67 70.99 -2.88
N GLN A 877 93.82 72.01 -2.71
CA GLN A 877 93.98 73.31 -3.39
C GLN A 877 95.13 74.17 -2.84
N VAL A 878 95.58 73.96 -1.59
CA VAL A 878 96.77 74.63 -1.03
C VAL A 878 98.09 74.00 -1.53
N LEU A 879 98.06 72.75 -2.01
CA LEU A 879 99.24 72.01 -2.51
C LEU A 879 99.50 72.19 -4.02
N GLU A 880 98.52 72.63 -4.83
CA GLU A 880 98.64 72.80 -6.30
C GLU A 880 98.83 74.28 -6.75
N GLY A 881 99.36 75.13 -5.86
CA GLY A 881 99.62 76.56 -6.14
C GLY A 881 101.06 76.90 -6.58
N PRO A 882 102.02 77.14 -5.67
CA PRO A 882 103.24 77.91 -5.99
C PRO A 882 104.27 77.17 -6.88
N LEU A 883 104.00 75.93 -7.27
CA LEU A 883 104.94 75.09 -8.03
C LEU A 883 104.74 75.16 -9.55
N ARG A 884 103.56 75.62 -10.01
CA ARG A 884 103.21 75.69 -11.45
C ARG A 884 103.82 76.90 -12.17
N ASP A 885 104.10 77.99 -11.46
CA ASP A 885 104.74 79.19 -12.04
C ASP A 885 106.27 79.11 -12.13
N ARG A 886 106.92 78.15 -11.47
CA ARG A 886 108.37 77.87 -11.63
C ARG A 886 108.68 76.88 -12.77
N TYR A 887 107.69 76.13 -13.25
CA TYR A 887 107.87 75.10 -14.28
C TYR A 887 107.78 75.67 -15.71
N ARG A 888 107.10 76.82 -15.90
CA ARG A 888 106.99 77.51 -17.19
C ARG A 888 108.27 78.25 -17.59
N THR A 889 109.11 78.66 -16.63
CA THR A 889 110.40 79.33 -16.87
C THR A 889 111.57 78.37 -17.14
N ALA A 890 111.42 77.07 -16.84
CA ALA A 890 112.50 76.08 -16.99
C ALA A 890 112.52 75.37 -18.36
N GLN A 891 111.44 75.46 -19.15
CA GLN A 891 111.29 74.67 -20.38
C GLN A 891 111.74 75.39 -21.66
N GLU A 892 112.01 76.70 -21.62
CA GLU A 892 112.64 77.43 -22.74
C GLU A 892 114.13 77.06 -22.92
N LEU A 893 114.75 76.31 -21.98
CA LEU A 893 116.22 76.16 -21.94
C LEU A 893 116.81 74.82 -22.43
N VAL A 894 116.04 73.79 -22.79
CA VAL A 894 116.61 72.43 -23.01
C VAL A 894 116.36 71.85 -24.41
N GLN A 895 115.97 72.68 -25.38
CA GLN A 895 116.05 72.33 -26.80
C GLN A 895 117.46 72.53 -27.42
N HIS A 896 118.51 72.71 -26.62
CA HIS A 896 119.86 72.99 -27.13
C HIS A 896 120.94 71.94 -26.79
N ARG A 897 120.66 70.62 -26.82
CA ARG A 897 121.73 69.62 -27.10
C ARG A 897 121.22 68.22 -27.39
N ALA A 898 121.67 67.72 -28.54
CA ALA A 898 121.35 66.46 -29.17
C ALA A 898 122.40 65.36 -28.88
N GLN A 899 122.12 64.15 -29.40
CA GLN A 899 123.07 63.13 -29.91
C GLN A 899 123.93 62.31 -28.93
N GLY A 900 123.59 61.02 -28.83
CA GLY A 900 124.39 59.94 -28.22
C GLY A 900 123.59 58.62 -28.21
N ALA A 901 123.32 58.02 -29.37
CA ALA A 901 124.09 56.89 -29.92
C ALA A 901 123.82 55.54 -29.18
N ARG A 902 123.01 54.60 -29.71
CA ARG A 902 123.22 53.66 -30.85
C ARG A 902 123.84 52.26 -30.58
N GLN A 903 123.96 51.77 -29.34
CA GLN A 903 124.38 50.37 -29.09
C GLN A 903 123.63 49.84 -27.85
N ALA A 904 123.11 48.62 -27.76
CA ALA A 904 123.07 47.43 -28.60
C ALA A 904 121.99 46.50 -27.96
N GLY A 905 121.15 45.75 -28.66
CA GLY A 905 121.36 45.04 -29.92
C GLY A 905 121.48 43.52 -29.69
N SER A 906 121.95 43.05 -28.53
CA SER A 906 122.26 41.62 -28.32
C SER A 906 121.30 40.84 -27.41
N ARG A 907 120.35 41.49 -26.74
CA ARG A 907 119.38 40.82 -25.85
C ARG A 907 118.16 40.22 -26.59
N ALA A 908 118.02 40.51 -27.87
CA ALA A 908 116.93 40.04 -28.73
C ALA A 908 117.10 38.58 -29.21
N GLN A 909 118.28 37.98 -29.07
CA GLN A 909 118.54 36.61 -29.56
C GLN A 909 118.12 35.52 -28.57
N GLN A 910 118.07 35.83 -27.26
CA GLN A 910 117.82 34.86 -26.20
C GLN A 910 116.31 34.58 -25.97
N LEU A 911 115.45 35.51 -26.41
CA LEU A 911 113.98 35.36 -26.37
C LEU A 911 113.43 34.49 -27.52
N ARG A 912 114.27 34.09 -28.48
CA ARG A 912 113.84 33.39 -29.69
C ARG A 912 113.69 31.87 -29.49
N ASP A 913 114.35 31.30 -28.49
CA ASP A 913 114.31 29.84 -28.24
C ASP A 913 113.18 29.42 -27.28
N GLU A 914 112.64 30.35 -26.46
CA GLU A 914 111.39 30.14 -25.69
C GLU A 914 110.13 30.22 -26.58
N ALA A 915 110.23 30.81 -27.78
CA ALA A 915 109.12 30.94 -28.73
C ALA A 915 108.75 29.63 -29.47
N ALA A 916 109.58 28.58 -29.39
CA ALA A 916 109.30 27.28 -30.02
C ALA A 916 108.32 26.40 -29.21
N GLY A 917 108.13 26.68 -27.91
CA GLY A 917 107.14 26.00 -27.07
C GLY A 917 105.71 26.56 -27.22
N LEU A 918 105.60 27.88 -27.37
CA LEU A 918 104.32 28.60 -27.55
C LEU A 918 103.65 28.36 -28.92
N LEU A 919 104.40 27.90 -29.92
CA LEU A 919 103.88 27.64 -31.28
C LEU A 919 102.97 26.40 -31.36
N ARG A 920 103.18 25.40 -30.50
CA ARG A 920 102.32 24.20 -30.42
C ARG A 920 101.00 24.47 -29.72
N ASP A 921 101.00 25.41 -28.76
CA ASP A 921 99.79 25.85 -28.04
C ASP A 921 98.94 26.85 -28.86
N ALA A 922 99.59 27.59 -29.78
CA ALA A 922 98.93 28.45 -30.75
C ALA A 922 98.19 27.67 -31.85
N GLN A 923 98.69 26.50 -32.28
CA GLN A 923 98.04 25.68 -33.32
C GLN A 923 96.72 25.03 -32.85
N GLY A 924 96.59 24.68 -31.56
CA GLY A 924 95.33 24.22 -30.96
C GLY A 924 94.28 25.32 -30.81
N LYS A 925 94.71 26.58 -30.59
CA LYS A 925 93.81 27.75 -30.55
C LYS A 925 93.38 28.20 -31.95
N LEU A 926 94.22 28.01 -32.98
CA LEU A 926 93.90 28.35 -34.38
C LEU A 926 92.78 27.47 -34.97
N GLN A 927 92.69 26.18 -34.60
CA GLN A 927 91.58 25.32 -35.02
C GLN A 927 90.24 25.72 -34.37
N ARG A 928 90.25 26.23 -33.14
CA ARG A 928 89.05 26.79 -32.48
C ARG A 928 88.63 28.14 -33.08
N LEU A 929 89.58 28.95 -33.54
CA LEU A 929 89.31 30.21 -34.26
C LEU A 929 88.67 29.97 -35.64
N ARG A 930 89.11 28.97 -36.41
CA ARG A 930 88.47 28.63 -37.70
C ARG A 930 87.03 28.12 -37.57
N ALA A 931 86.74 27.35 -36.52
CA ALA A 931 85.36 26.93 -36.22
C ALA A 931 84.47 28.11 -35.80
N LEU A 932 85.05 29.14 -35.17
CA LEU A 932 84.38 30.38 -34.81
C LEU A 932 84.13 31.28 -36.03
N GLU A 933 85.07 31.30 -36.99
CA GLU A 933 85.00 32.05 -38.25
C GLU A 933 83.93 31.48 -39.20
N GLU A 934 83.83 30.15 -39.34
CA GLU A 934 82.71 29.51 -40.07
C GLU A 934 81.35 29.69 -39.38
N ALA A 935 81.32 29.80 -38.05
CA ALA A 935 80.11 30.16 -37.31
C ALA A 935 79.75 31.65 -37.50
N TYR A 936 80.75 32.52 -37.66
CA TYR A 936 80.57 33.95 -37.91
C TYR A 936 80.00 34.20 -39.31
N GLU A 937 80.53 33.58 -40.36
CA GLU A 937 79.99 33.70 -41.73
C GLU A 937 78.57 33.11 -41.87
N ARG A 938 78.27 32.00 -41.17
CA ARG A 938 76.90 31.45 -41.11
C ARG A 938 75.94 32.41 -40.41
N ASN A 939 76.39 33.07 -39.35
CA ASN A 939 75.60 34.10 -38.65
C ASN A 939 75.42 35.37 -39.50
N GLU A 940 76.41 35.76 -40.30
CA GLU A 940 76.35 36.91 -41.22
C GLU A 940 75.29 36.70 -42.32
N ARG A 941 75.23 35.50 -42.92
CA ARG A 941 74.18 35.16 -43.91
C ARG A 941 72.78 35.12 -43.31
N VAL A 942 72.66 34.67 -42.06
CA VAL A 942 71.38 34.70 -41.31
C VAL A 942 71.01 36.15 -40.96
N LEU A 943 71.97 37.00 -40.61
CA LEU A 943 71.79 38.42 -40.36
C LEU A 943 71.29 39.17 -41.60
N ASP A 944 71.88 38.93 -42.77
CA ASP A 944 71.45 39.53 -44.04
C ASP A 944 70.03 39.08 -44.45
N ALA A 945 69.72 37.78 -44.28
CA ALA A 945 68.38 37.26 -44.51
C ALA A 945 67.34 37.86 -43.56
N LYS A 946 67.71 38.13 -42.30
CA LYS A 946 66.84 38.80 -41.31
C LYS A 946 66.72 40.30 -41.56
N ALA A 947 67.77 40.97 -42.06
CA ALA A 947 67.73 42.37 -42.47
C ALA A 947 66.78 42.59 -43.66
N ALA A 948 66.78 41.68 -44.64
CA ALA A 948 65.81 41.69 -45.74
C ALA A 948 64.35 41.48 -45.27
N GLN A 949 64.13 40.63 -44.25
CA GLN A 949 62.80 40.44 -43.64
C GLN A 949 62.29 41.70 -42.92
N LEU A 950 63.17 42.45 -42.25
CA LEU A 950 62.84 43.72 -41.60
C LEU A 950 62.55 44.85 -42.60
N GLY A 951 63.31 44.94 -43.70
CA GLY A 951 63.02 45.88 -44.79
C GLY A 951 61.66 45.63 -45.44
N GLY A 952 61.25 44.36 -45.58
CA GLY A 952 59.91 44.00 -46.05
C GLY A 952 58.79 44.37 -45.05
N LEU A 953 59.06 44.35 -43.75
CA LEU A 953 58.13 44.79 -42.71
C LEU A 953 57.98 46.33 -42.69
N GLU A 954 59.07 47.08 -42.88
CA GLU A 954 59.06 48.55 -42.97
C GLU A 954 58.24 49.04 -44.18
N ALA A 955 58.39 48.41 -45.34
CA ALA A 955 57.61 48.73 -46.54
C ALA A 955 56.10 48.51 -46.32
N ARG A 956 55.72 47.40 -45.68
CA ARG A 956 54.31 47.10 -45.33
C ARG A 956 53.74 48.08 -44.32
N MET A 957 54.56 48.58 -43.39
CA MET A 957 54.13 49.57 -42.40
C MET A 957 53.83 50.93 -43.06
N ARG A 958 54.64 51.34 -44.06
CA ARG A 958 54.36 52.54 -44.87
C ARG A 958 53.09 52.41 -45.71
N GLU A 959 52.84 51.24 -46.30
CA GLU A 959 51.63 50.95 -47.07
C GLU A 959 50.36 51.01 -46.21
N VAL A 960 50.41 50.42 -45.02
CA VAL A 960 49.31 50.50 -44.04
C VAL A 960 49.06 51.96 -43.68
N LEU A 961 50.09 52.74 -43.36
CA LEU A 961 49.98 54.16 -43.00
C LEU A 961 49.37 55.03 -44.13
N ALA A 962 49.74 54.78 -45.38
CA ALA A 962 49.16 55.45 -46.55
C ALA A 962 47.65 55.15 -46.68
N THR A 963 47.26 53.90 -46.41
CA THR A 963 45.86 53.47 -46.41
C THR A 963 45.05 54.15 -45.29
N ILE A 964 45.63 54.35 -44.10
CA ILE A 964 44.99 55.12 -43.00
C ILE A 964 44.66 56.52 -43.46
N ASN A 965 45.65 57.23 -44.00
CA ASN A 965 45.49 58.63 -44.40
C ASN A 965 44.44 58.80 -45.51
N GLN A 966 44.38 57.87 -46.46
CA GLN A 966 43.37 57.89 -47.52
C GLN A 966 41.96 57.67 -46.98
N GLN A 967 41.78 56.75 -46.02
CA GLN A 967 40.46 56.43 -45.47
C GLN A 967 39.95 57.48 -44.48
N VAL A 968 40.85 58.14 -43.73
CA VAL A 968 40.51 59.31 -42.90
C VAL A 968 39.98 60.47 -43.75
N GLN A 969 40.54 60.68 -44.95
CA GLN A 969 40.04 61.67 -45.91
C GLN A 969 38.64 61.33 -46.43
N ILE A 970 38.35 60.06 -46.70
CA ILE A 970 37.02 59.60 -47.12
C ILE A 970 35.98 59.78 -46.01
N TYR A 971 36.33 59.45 -44.75
CA TYR A 971 35.41 59.59 -43.62
C TYR A 971 35.02 61.04 -43.33
N ASN A 972 35.94 62.00 -43.54
CA ASN A 972 35.66 63.43 -43.41
C ASN A 972 34.65 63.97 -44.43
N THR A 973 34.25 63.18 -45.43
CA THR A 973 33.24 63.55 -46.46
C THR A 973 31.85 62.96 -46.23
N CYS A 974 31.64 62.10 -45.21
CA CYS A 974 30.30 61.67 -44.81
C CYS A 974 29.64 62.76 -43.93
N GLN A 975 28.74 63.55 -44.52
CA GLN A 975 27.75 64.34 -43.78
C GLN A 975 26.56 63.47 -43.39
#